data_AF-A0A671MXF3-F1
#
_entry.id   AF-A0A671MXF3-F1
#
_cell.length_a   1.000
_cell.length_b   1.000
_cell.length_c   1.000
_cell.angle_alpha   90.00
_cell.angle_beta   90.00
_cell.angle_gamma   90.00
#
_symmetry.space_group_name_H-M   'P 1'
#
loop_
_entity.id
_entity.type
_entity.pdbx_description
1 polymer ?
#
loop_
_entity_poly.entity_id
_entity_poly.type
_entity_poly.pdbx_seq_one_letter_code
_entity_poly.pdbx_strand_id
1 'polypeptide(L)'
;MEASSRYSKRLRTGTRRRYQDDSISDDEIEGKRSFDVDEKLQSDRYNSDLVKIMDGKDFTFEYIQREGLRDPIIFKKADGLGIKMPDPDFSVSDVKLFVGSRRMVDVMDVTTQKGIEMSMGQWRRYYETPPSEREKLYNVISLEFSHTKLEHLVKRPTSVDMIDWVDNMWPRHLKESQRDSTNAIIDMQYPKVQKYCLMSVEGCFTDFHIDFGGTSVWYHILRGRKVFWLIPPTPQNLELYENWVLSGKQGDIFLGDKATMCQRIELKQGYTFMIPSGWIHAVYTPMDTLVFGGNFLHSFNIPMQLYIYNIEDRTRVPTKFRYPFYFEMCWYVLERYLYCLTNTSHLTPEFQKHSLGIGQGFNSDAENVEREEETVKEEPEEEAASPARPGVKVHLTPLELEGLWELLHRLEELPAHKKCVPSGIRNAPALLSDIRLLEEHANDNPKLSYTGNPIVKWPKRPSWYEPPPPLSLLYRPRAPGSAPVLPRRRVRCKRCEACLRAECSDCNYCRDMRKFGGPGRLKKSCVLRQCLAPALPLTAVCAICKEGYQESEDFESVQTLMECSECAQITHPECIKVPGEGIINKDLPSCWECPKCRKENGQYNGKENRPQRQGGKAGEDENGDGHRNGESEGSSEGGEATPSDTSVVLSDEVRGQGSCVTVTLQPSRGRRDPSAIVPKLEANLSSRSLPQNHKALLHSPHRLPRERIGKKTQSEKVKSSDSCPSSTLRPSAEQNGGNEPGWEREVWVSVFRYLTRAELCVCMAVCKSWYKWGCDKRLWTRISLSRCHSISPQALTGIIKRQPVTLDLSWAKISKKQLSWLINRLPGLKDLVLSGCNWASVSALSSPSCPLLRSLDLSWADGVKDAQIRELLNPPGSDNRSQMKNMQCLWLCGLEVTEATLRLIIRHMPLLTRLELSHCPITDGALNLLSAVGSSTRNTLTHLNLAGCSRLTDRCLVYLRRLSCLSVLDLGGCKGVSRQACESFISELSVNVLYCLSDDKLIQRIS
;
A
#
# COMPACT_ATOMS: atom_id res chain seq x y z
N MET A 1 35.75 -73.52 1.50
CA MET A 1 35.75 -72.22 2.19
C MET A 1 35.86 -71.14 1.13
N GLU A 2 34.76 -70.55 0.71
CA GLU A 2 34.72 -69.56 -0.37
C GLU A 2 34.28 -68.21 0.16
N ALA A 3 35.08 -67.16 -0.12
CA ALA A 3 34.79 -65.78 0.20
C ALA A 3 34.60 -64.96 -1.09
N SER A 4 33.52 -64.19 -1.12
CA SER A 4 33.01 -63.44 -2.27
C SER A 4 33.76 -62.12 -2.49
N SER A 5 34.12 -61.84 -3.75
CA SER A 5 34.62 -60.55 -4.25
C SER A 5 33.53 -59.85 -5.08
N ARG A 6 33.23 -58.59 -4.76
CA ARG A 6 32.34 -57.71 -5.56
C ARG A 6 33.18 -56.69 -6.34
N TYR A 7 33.13 -56.78 -7.66
CA TYR A 7 33.64 -55.77 -8.59
C TYR A 7 32.49 -54.90 -9.15
N SER A 8 32.63 -53.59 -9.02
CA SER A 8 31.75 -52.57 -9.63
C SER A 8 32.25 -52.20 -11.02
N LYS A 9 31.40 -52.28 -12.06
CA LYS A 9 31.72 -51.85 -13.44
C LYS A 9 30.94 -50.60 -13.83
N ARG A 10 31.69 -49.55 -14.18
CA ARG A 10 31.30 -48.33 -14.91
C ARG A 10 30.69 -48.68 -16.29
N LEU A 11 29.69 -47.91 -16.72
CA LEU A 11 29.39 -47.68 -18.14
C LEU A 11 28.98 -46.22 -18.41
N ARG A 12 29.29 -45.77 -19.62
CA ARG A 12 29.63 -44.41 -20.08
C ARG A 12 28.45 -43.43 -20.22
N THR A 13 28.76 -42.15 -20.01
CA THR A 13 27.97 -40.97 -20.40
C THR A 13 27.87 -40.84 -21.92
N GLY A 14 26.66 -41.04 -22.48
CA GLY A 14 26.30 -40.63 -23.83
C GLY A 14 25.58 -39.28 -23.81
N THR A 15 26.14 -38.31 -24.50
CA THR A 15 25.61 -36.95 -24.74
C THR A 15 24.25 -37.04 -25.44
N ARG A 16 23.16 -36.64 -24.78
CA ARG A 16 21.83 -36.50 -25.41
C ARG A 16 21.49 -35.01 -25.54
N ARG A 17 21.30 -34.59 -26.80
CA ARG A 17 21.04 -33.23 -27.26
C ARG A 17 19.99 -32.51 -26.40
N ARG A 18 20.30 -31.28 -25.97
CA ARG A 18 19.32 -30.31 -25.47
C ARG A 18 18.39 -29.96 -26.63
N TYR A 19 17.12 -30.33 -26.53
CA TYR A 19 16.07 -29.61 -27.25
C TYR A 19 15.79 -28.33 -26.44
N GLN A 20 15.94 -27.18 -27.09
CA GLN A 20 15.33 -25.93 -26.64
C GLN A 20 13.83 -26.11 -26.80
N ASP A 21 13.12 -26.03 -25.68
CA ASP A 21 11.67 -26.11 -25.60
C ASP A 21 11.14 -24.68 -25.67
N ASP A 22 10.84 -24.22 -26.88
CA ASP A 22 10.16 -22.96 -27.19
C ASP A 22 8.63 -23.15 -27.04
N SER A 23 8.18 -23.59 -25.85
CA SER A 23 6.75 -23.67 -25.53
C SER A 23 6.30 -22.39 -24.81
N ILE A 24 5.86 -21.44 -25.64
CA ILE A 24 5.06 -20.26 -25.29
C ILE A 24 3.94 -20.67 -24.32
N SER A 25 3.86 -20.03 -23.15
CA SER A 25 2.84 -20.32 -22.14
C SER A 25 1.48 -19.76 -22.54
N ASP A 26 0.39 -20.48 -22.22
CA ASP A 26 -1.00 -20.04 -22.42
C ASP A 26 -1.36 -18.70 -21.72
N ASP A 27 -0.53 -18.19 -20.82
CA ASP A 27 -0.63 -16.82 -20.27
C ASP A 27 -0.29 -15.73 -21.33
N GLU A 28 0.24 -16.09 -22.50
CA GLU A 28 0.52 -15.15 -23.61
C GLU A 28 -0.70 -14.89 -24.52
N ILE A 29 -1.82 -15.57 -24.30
CA ILE A 29 -3.05 -15.41 -25.11
C ILE A 29 -4.05 -14.45 -24.44
N GLU A 30 -4.12 -14.41 -23.10
CA GLU A 30 -4.93 -13.43 -22.35
C GLU A 30 -4.23 -12.05 -22.27
N GLY A 31 -4.31 -11.28 -23.34
CA GLY A 31 -3.80 -9.91 -23.40
C GLY A 31 -3.34 -9.46 -24.78
N LYS A 32 -3.33 -10.36 -25.79
CA LYS A 32 -3.05 -9.95 -27.16
C LYS A 32 -4.20 -9.11 -27.69
N ARG A 33 -3.94 -7.81 -27.85
CA ARG A 33 -4.79 -6.90 -28.62
C ARG A 33 -5.07 -7.52 -29.99
N SER A 34 -6.34 -7.62 -30.38
CA SER A 34 -6.71 -8.19 -31.68
C SER A 34 -6.74 -7.15 -32.81
N PHE A 35 -6.79 -5.85 -32.48
CA PHE A 35 -6.58 -4.77 -33.44
C PHE A 35 -5.09 -4.43 -33.58
N ASP A 36 -4.70 -4.05 -34.81
CA ASP A 36 -3.34 -3.62 -35.14
C ASP A 36 -3.18 -2.10 -34.94
N VAL A 37 -2.29 -1.69 -34.04
CA VAL A 37 -2.01 -0.28 -33.79
C VAL A 37 -1.25 0.36 -34.96
N ASP A 38 -0.42 -0.38 -35.67
CA ASP A 38 0.32 0.15 -36.81
C ASP A 38 -0.63 0.51 -37.96
N GLU A 39 -1.67 -0.30 -38.19
CA GLU A 39 -2.80 0.04 -39.06
C GLU A 39 -3.46 1.35 -38.59
N LYS A 40 -3.71 1.50 -37.28
CA LYS A 40 -4.38 2.71 -36.74
C LYS A 40 -3.50 3.94 -36.80
N LEU A 41 -2.17 3.79 -36.83
CA LEU A 41 -1.19 4.87 -37.00
C LEU A 41 -1.09 5.37 -38.43
N GLN A 42 -1.39 4.52 -39.42
CA GLN A 42 -1.30 4.84 -40.84
C GLN A 42 -2.66 5.20 -41.45
N SER A 43 -3.77 4.78 -40.84
CA SER A 43 -5.13 5.03 -41.33
C SER A 43 -5.46 6.52 -41.43
N ASP A 44 -6.08 6.94 -42.52
CA ASP A 44 -6.56 8.32 -42.72
C ASP A 44 -7.94 8.58 -42.07
N ARG A 45 -8.51 7.57 -41.41
CA ARG A 45 -9.85 7.64 -40.80
C ARG A 45 -9.98 8.67 -39.69
N TYR A 46 -8.90 8.95 -38.96
CA TYR A 46 -8.91 9.77 -37.74
C TYR A 46 -8.54 11.22 -38.03
N ASN A 47 -9.18 11.81 -39.04
CA ASN A 47 -8.85 13.14 -39.59
C ASN A 47 -9.86 14.24 -39.19
N SER A 48 -10.67 14.01 -38.16
CA SER A 48 -11.55 15.03 -37.60
C SER A 48 -10.75 16.27 -37.15
N ASP A 49 -11.35 17.45 -37.18
CA ASP A 49 -10.72 18.70 -36.73
C ASP A 49 -11.31 19.15 -35.38
N LEU A 50 -10.71 18.66 -34.30
CA LEU A 50 -11.18 18.81 -32.91
C LEU A 50 -10.22 19.64 -32.04
N VAL A 51 -8.96 19.76 -32.43
CA VAL A 51 -7.89 20.36 -31.61
C VAL A 51 -7.57 21.77 -32.08
N LYS A 52 -7.59 22.73 -31.14
CA LYS A 52 -7.20 24.12 -31.38
C LYS A 52 -5.67 24.28 -31.31
N ILE A 53 -5.09 25.02 -32.25
CA ILE A 53 -3.70 25.49 -32.15
C ILE A 53 -3.71 26.92 -31.61
N MET A 54 -2.95 27.19 -30.55
CA MET A 54 -2.97 28.49 -29.87
C MET A 54 -1.55 28.95 -29.49
N ASP A 55 -1.36 30.26 -29.39
CA ASP A 55 -0.15 30.87 -28.81
C ASP A 55 -0.31 31.00 -27.29
N GLY A 56 0.76 30.77 -26.52
CA GLY A 56 0.66 30.69 -25.07
C GLY A 56 0.17 31.99 -24.40
N LYS A 57 0.44 33.15 -25.03
CA LYS A 57 -0.05 34.46 -24.56
C LYS A 57 -1.57 34.62 -24.61
N ASP A 58 -2.23 33.87 -25.49
CA ASP A 58 -3.68 33.95 -25.70
C ASP A 58 -4.43 33.03 -24.72
N PHE A 59 -3.73 32.10 -24.08
CA PHE A 59 -4.28 31.20 -23.07
C PHE A 59 -4.37 31.87 -21.70
N THR A 60 -5.28 32.84 -21.58
CA THR A 60 -5.48 33.65 -20.38
C THR A 60 -6.59 33.10 -19.47
N PHE A 61 -6.71 33.63 -18.26
CA PHE A 61 -7.86 33.34 -17.40
C PHE A 61 -9.18 33.78 -18.03
N GLU A 62 -9.19 34.93 -18.72
CA GLU A 62 -10.38 35.42 -19.43
C GLU A 62 -10.81 34.46 -20.54
N TYR A 63 -9.86 33.88 -21.29
CA TYR A 63 -10.16 32.83 -22.25
C TYR A 63 -10.89 31.65 -21.60
N ILE A 64 -10.44 31.21 -20.42
CA ILE A 64 -11.08 30.11 -19.69
C ILE A 64 -12.47 30.51 -19.18
N GLN A 65 -12.66 31.74 -18.71
CA GLN A 65 -13.97 32.25 -18.29
C GLN A 65 -14.98 32.26 -19.45
N ARG A 66 -14.54 32.60 -20.66
CA ARG A 66 -15.37 32.67 -21.87
C ARG A 66 -15.66 31.29 -22.45
N GLU A 67 -14.62 30.48 -22.63
CA GLU A 67 -14.68 29.24 -23.42
C GLU A 67 -14.80 27.97 -22.55
N GLY A 68 -14.61 28.09 -21.24
CA GLY A 68 -14.79 27.00 -20.29
C GLY A 68 -13.76 25.88 -20.36
N LEU A 69 -12.67 26.07 -21.10
CA LEU A 69 -11.67 25.04 -21.40
C LEU A 69 -12.38 23.75 -21.88
N ARG A 70 -13.13 23.82 -22.98
CA ARG A 70 -13.92 22.68 -23.51
C ARG A 70 -13.25 21.94 -24.66
N ASP A 71 -12.32 22.59 -25.35
CA ASP A 71 -11.60 22.03 -26.51
C ASP A 71 -10.14 21.73 -26.17
N PRO A 72 -9.54 20.65 -26.73
CA PRO A 72 -8.13 20.38 -26.56
C PRO A 72 -7.30 21.41 -27.31
N ILE A 73 -6.18 21.82 -26.69
CA ILE A 73 -5.36 22.93 -27.19
C ILE A 73 -3.90 22.49 -27.28
N ILE A 74 -3.29 22.64 -28.46
CA ILE A 74 -1.85 22.47 -28.65
C ILE A 74 -1.18 23.83 -28.75
N PHE A 75 -0.17 24.01 -27.93
CA PHE A 75 0.80 25.09 -28.00
C PHE A 75 2.09 24.54 -28.60
N LYS A 76 2.44 25.02 -29.80
CA LYS A 76 3.66 24.56 -30.50
C LYS A 76 4.94 25.11 -29.87
N LYS A 77 4.84 26.20 -29.11
CA LYS A 77 5.92 26.84 -28.37
C LYS A 77 5.51 27.02 -26.91
N ALA A 78 6.50 27.00 -26.02
CA ALA A 78 6.32 27.22 -24.59
C ALA A 78 6.10 28.70 -24.21
N ASP A 79 6.46 29.61 -25.12
CA ASP A 79 6.41 31.06 -24.91
C ASP A 79 4.99 31.51 -24.51
N GLY A 80 4.91 32.44 -23.55
CA GLY A 80 3.64 32.97 -23.05
C GLY A 80 2.90 32.08 -22.04
N LEU A 81 3.19 30.77 -21.93
CA LEU A 81 2.51 29.89 -20.98
C LEU A 81 3.00 30.05 -19.52
N GLY A 82 4.19 30.62 -19.33
CA GLY A 82 4.83 30.73 -18.01
C GLY A 82 5.27 29.39 -17.42
N ILE A 83 5.44 28.36 -18.26
CA ILE A 83 6.00 27.08 -17.84
C ILE A 83 7.50 27.18 -17.60
N LYS A 84 8.02 26.31 -16.74
CA LYS A 84 9.46 26.09 -16.54
C LYS A 84 9.73 24.60 -16.63
N MET A 85 10.74 24.22 -17.40
CA MET A 85 11.16 22.84 -17.58
C MET A 85 12.66 22.72 -17.29
N PRO A 86 13.15 21.54 -16.91
CA PRO A 86 14.59 21.27 -16.89
C PRO A 86 15.19 21.36 -18.30
N ASP A 87 16.53 21.38 -18.37
CA ASP A 87 17.25 21.46 -19.64
C ASP A 87 16.86 20.31 -20.61
N PRO A 88 16.89 20.53 -21.94
CA PRO A 88 16.46 19.51 -22.90
C PRO A 88 17.28 18.20 -22.88
N ASP A 89 18.49 18.21 -22.33
CA ASP A 89 19.35 17.03 -22.14
C ASP A 89 19.00 16.22 -20.89
N PHE A 90 18.11 16.73 -20.04
CA PHE A 90 17.63 16.07 -18.84
C PHE A 90 17.08 14.67 -19.13
N SER A 91 17.53 13.69 -18.36
CA SER A 91 17.36 12.27 -18.65
C SER A 91 16.63 11.52 -17.54
N VAL A 92 16.23 10.26 -17.83
CA VAL A 92 15.68 9.35 -16.80
C VAL A 92 16.70 9.07 -15.68
N SER A 93 18.00 9.17 -15.98
CA SER A 93 19.06 9.13 -14.96
C SER A 93 18.96 10.29 -13.96
N ASP A 94 18.62 11.48 -14.45
CA ASP A 94 18.44 12.67 -13.62
C ASP A 94 17.14 12.59 -12.83
N VAL A 95 16.04 12.16 -13.45
CA VAL A 95 14.77 11.87 -12.73
C VAL A 95 15.06 10.98 -11.52
N LYS A 96 15.77 9.85 -11.72
CA LYS A 96 16.18 8.93 -10.65
C LYS A 96 17.01 9.62 -9.54
N LEU A 97 17.86 10.58 -9.88
CA LEU A 97 18.66 11.34 -8.92
C LEU A 97 17.78 12.26 -8.07
N PHE A 98 16.84 12.99 -8.70
CA PHE A 98 15.99 13.96 -8.02
C PHE A 98 14.86 13.33 -7.21
N VAL A 99 14.30 12.19 -7.65
CA VAL A 99 13.21 11.49 -6.94
C VAL A 99 13.70 10.38 -6.01
N GLY A 100 14.96 9.93 -6.18
CA GLY A 100 15.57 8.90 -5.37
C GLY A 100 15.52 7.49 -5.98
N SER A 101 16.68 6.81 -6.02
CA SER A 101 16.83 5.52 -6.72
C SER A 101 16.03 4.36 -6.12
N ARG A 102 15.68 4.40 -4.83
CA ARG A 102 14.92 3.35 -4.15
C ARG A 102 13.41 3.61 -4.15
N ARG A 103 12.97 4.77 -4.65
CA ARG A 103 11.55 5.12 -4.74
C ARG A 103 10.84 4.09 -5.62
N MET A 104 9.78 3.48 -5.09
CA MET A 104 8.93 2.59 -5.86
C MET A 104 8.07 3.39 -6.81
N VAL A 105 7.91 2.86 -8.02
CA VAL A 105 7.07 3.44 -9.06
C VAL A 105 6.13 2.39 -9.61
N ASP A 106 4.89 2.79 -9.83
CA ASP A 106 3.91 2.01 -10.57
C ASP A 106 4.32 2.00 -12.05
N VAL A 107 4.48 0.82 -12.61
CA VAL A 107 4.87 0.57 -13.98
C VAL A 107 3.81 -0.31 -14.64
N MET A 108 3.36 0.08 -15.82
CA MET A 108 2.39 -0.69 -16.60
C MET A 108 3.12 -1.63 -17.55
N ASP A 109 2.79 -2.93 -17.52
CA ASP A 109 3.12 -3.88 -18.59
C ASP A 109 2.15 -3.63 -19.75
N VAL A 110 2.64 -3.04 -20.83
CA VAL A 110 1.83 -2.55 -21.97
C VAL A 110 1.09 -3.69 -22.66
N THR A 111 1.68 -4.88 -22.72
CA THR A 111 1.07 -6.03 -23.38
C THR A 111 -0.17 -6.48 -22.62
N THR A 112 -0.11 -6.49 -21.29
CA THR A 112 -1.22 -6.98 -20.45
C THR A 112 -2.10 -5.88 -19.88
N GLN A 113 -1.70 -4.60 -20.03
CA GLN A 113 -2.26 -3.43 -19.35
C GLN A 113 -2.32 -3.57 -17.81
N LYS A 114 -1.50 -4.46 -17.21
CA LYS A 114 -1.46 -4.69 -15.75
C LYS A 114 -0.36 -3.88 -15.09
N GLY A 115 -0.65 -3.36 -13.90
CA GLY A 115 0.30 -2.64 -13.06
C GLY A 115 1.25 -3.59 -12.31
N ILE A 116 2.54 -3.28 -12.34
CA ILE A 116 3.60 -3.85 -11.50
C ILE A 116 4.33 -2.72 -10.79
N GLU A 117 5.12 -3.05 -9.78
CA GLU A 117 5.94 -2.05 -9.09
C GLU A 117 7.43 -2.38 -9.24
N MET A 118 8.25 -1.35 -9.43
CA MET A 118 9.71 -1.49 -9.34
C MET A 118 10.34 -0.20 -8.82
N SER A 119 11.59 -0.26 -8.38
CA SER A 119 12.30 0.94 -7.97
C SER A 119 12.71 1.79 -9.18
N MET A 120 12.82 3.11 -8.99
CA MET A 120 13.36 4.03 -10.00
C MET A 120 14.73 3.61 -10.54
N GLY A 121 15.56 2.98 -9.70
CA GLY A 121 16.85 2.43 -10.13
C GLY A 121 16.72 1.22 -11.06
N GLN A 122 15.67 0.40 -10.91
CA GLN A 122 15.36 -0.68 -11.85
C GLN A 122 14.76 -0.12 -13.14
N TRP A 123 13.79 0.79 -13.02
CA TRP A 123 13.16 1.47 -14.15
C TRP A 123 14.19 2.15 -15.06
N ARG A 124 15.09 2.96 -14.49
CA ARG A 124 16.15 3.63 -15.25
C ARG A 124 17.03 2.65 -16.02
N ARG A 125 17.39 1.50 -15.42
CA ARG A 125 18.20 0.48 -16.10
C ARG A 125 17.43 -0.15 -17.26
N TYR A 126 16.15 -0.41 -17.08
CA TYR A 126 15.28 -0.93 -18.14
C TYR A 126 15.13 0.09 -19.28
N TYR A 127 14.85 1.35 -18.97
CA TYR A 127 14.66 2.41 -19.96
C TYR A 127 15.92 2.61 -20.82
N GLU A 128 17.11 2.54 -20.22
CA GLU A 128 18.39 2.67 -20.94
C GLU A 128 18.83 1.39 -21.68
N THR A 129 18.12 0.26 -21.52
CA THR A 129 18.37 -0.93 -22.32
C THR A 129 18.02 -0.63 -23.78
N PRO A 130 18.88 -0.97 -24.77
CA PRO A 130 18.59 -0.76 -26.18
C PRO A 130 17.26 -1.42 -26.60
N PRO A 131 16.47 -0.82 -27.52
CA PRO A 131 15.16 -1.36 -27.92
C PRO A 131 15.18 -2.84 -28.31
N SER A 132 16.22 -3.29 -29.03
CA SER A 132 16.41 -4.68 -29.45
C SER A 132 16.62 -5.69 -28.31
N GLU A 133 17.00 -5.21 -27.11
CA GLU A 133 17.27 -6.04 -25.93
C GLU A 133 16.13 -5.95 -24.89
N ARG A 134 15.07 -5.19 -25.15
CA ARG A 134 13.92 -5.07 -24.25
C ARG A 134 13.00 -6.28 -24.41
N GLU A 135 13.03 -7.20 -23.44
CA GLU A 135 12.17 -8.39 -23.43
C GLU A 135 10.67 -8.07 -23.25
N LYS A 136 10.36 -6.95 -22.60
CA LYS A 136 8.99 -6.50 -22.29
C LYS A 136 8.83 -5.02 -22.57
N LEU A 137 7.60 -4.61 -22.86
CA LEU A 137 7.22 -3.19 -23.00
C LEU A 137 6.61 -2.69 -21.70
N TYR A 138 7.32 -1.80 -21.03
CA TYR A 138 6.91 -1.18 -19.78
C TYR A 138 6.74 0.33 -19.95
N ASN A 139 5.77 0.90 -19.24
CA ASN A 139 5.46 2.32 -19.29
C ASN A 139 5.29 2.91 -17.89
N VAL A 140 5.84 4.10 -17.63
CA VAL A 140 5.60 4.87 -16.39
C VAL A 140 4.81 6.12 -16.73
N ILE A 141 3.56 6.17 -16.27
CA ILE A 141 2.65 7.31 -16.52
C ILE A 141 2.15 7.97 -15.23
N SER A 142 2.46 7.41 -14.05
CA SER A 142 1.88 7.81 -12.76
C SER A 142 2.91 8.31 -11.73
N LEU A 143 4.14 8.63 -12.16
CA LEU A 143 5.15 9.18 -11.26
C LEU A 143 4.84 10.64 -10.89
N GLU A 144 4.06 10.82 -9.84
CA GLU A 144 3.85 12.14 -9.23
C GLU A 144 5.10 12.53 -8.42
N PHE A 145 5.64 13.73 -8.62
CA PHE A 145 6.94 14.12 -8.05
C PHE A 145 6.92 15.37 -7.17
N SER A 146 5.74 15.88 -6.78
CA SER A 146 5.67 16.92 -5.76
C SER A 146 6.30 16.43 -4.44
N HIS A 147 6.92 17.35 -3.70
CA HIS A 147 7.73 17.09 -2.51
C HIS A 147 8.98 16.23 -2.77
N THR A 148 9.47 16.21 -4.01
CA THR A 148 10.82 15.74 -4.34
C THR A 148 11.66 16.92 -4.81
N LYS A 149 12.99 16.73 -4.93
CA LYS A 149 13.87 17.79 -5.44
C LYS A 149 13.55 18.19 -6.89
N LEU A 150 12.85 17.33 -7.65
CA LEU A 150 12.44 17.59 -9.03
C LEU A 150 11.36 18.68 -9.12
N GLU A 151 10.58 18.88 -8.05
CA GLU A 151 9.47 19.81 -8.01
C GLU A 151 9.88 21.24 -8.39
N HIS A 152 11.06 21.68 -7.97
CA HIS A 152 11.56 23.05 -8.16
C HIS A 152 12.11 23.32 -9.57
N LEU A 153 12.28 22.27 -10.39
CA LEU A 153 12.71 22.38 -11.78
C LEU A 153 11.52 22.52 -12.75
N VAL A 154 10.32 22.14 -12.31
CA VAL A 154 9.13 22.10 -13.17
C VAL A 154 8.06 23.05 -12.64
N LYS A 155 7.65 24.00 -13.49
CA LYS A 155 6.49 24.87 -13.28
C LYS A 155 5.48 24.62 -14.40
N ARG A 156 4.22 24.39 -14.00
CA ARG A 156 3.09 24.22 -14.91
C ARG A 156 2.63 25.58 -15.50
N PRO A 157 1.73 25.61 -16.49
CA PRO A 157 1.28 26.86 -17.10
C PRO A 157 0.62 27.78 -16.07
N THR A 158 0.84 29.09 -16.16
CA THR A 158 0.37 30.07 -15.17
C THR A 158 -1.17 30.08 -15.08
N SER A 159 -1.86 29.95 -16.21
CA SER A 159 -3.32 29.89 -16.24
C SER A 159 -3.89 28.64 -15.56
N VAL A 160 -3.11 27.55 -15.46
CA VAL A 160 -3.49 26.35 -14.68
C VAL A 160 -3.39 26.61 -13.19
N ASP A 161 -2.34 27.31 -12.71
CA ASP A 161 -2.21 27.73 -11.31
C ASP A 161 -3.43 28.56 -10.86
N MET A 162 -3.99 29.39 -11.75
CA MET A 162 -5.11 30.28 -11.46
C MET A 162 -6.48 29.59 -11.34
N ILE A 163 -6.65 28.39 -11.92
CA ILE A 163 -7.96 27.67 -11.95
C ILE A 163 -7.97 26.37 -11.14
N ASP A 164 -6.80 25.83 -10.81
CA ASP A 164 -6.70 24.53 -10.16
C ASP A 164 -7.30 24.53 -8.75
N TRP A 165 -8.24 23.61 -8.52
CA TRP A 165 -8.91 23.46 -7.24
C TRP A 165 -7.97 23.14 -6.07
N VAL A 166 -6.87 22.41 -6.30
CA VAL A 166 -5.95 22.10 -5.21
C VAL A 166 -5.29 23.36 -4.64
N ASP A 167 -4.92 24.32 -5.49
CA ASP A 167 -4.27 25.55 -5.04
C ASP A 167 -5.27 26.58 -4.51
N ASN A 168 -6.45 26.64 -5.14
CA ASN A 168 -7.41 27.73 -4.91
C ASN A 168 -8.55 27.36 -3.94
N MET A 169 -8.79 26.05 -3.71
CA MET A 169 -9.93 25.55 -2.93
C MET A 169 -9.50 24.77 -1.68
N TRP A 170 -8.44 23.97 -1.76
CA TRP A 170 -7.97 23.18 -0.62
C TRP A 170 -7.35 24.07 0.46
N PRO A 171 -7.59 23.82 1.76
CA PRO A 171 -6.96 24.57 2.85
C PRO A 171 -5.43 24.57 2.75
N ARG A 172 -4.86 25.75 2.47
CA ARG A 172 -3.44 25.91 2.13
C ARG A 172 -2.49 25.33 3.17
N HIS A 173 -2.82 25.47 4.46
CA HIS A 173 -1.99 24.97 5.56
C HIS A 173 -1.84 23.44 5.55
N LEU A 174 -2.83 22.68 5.06
CA LEU A 174 -2.76 21.22 4.92
C LEU A 174 -1.83 20.78 3.79
N LYS A 175 -1.88 21.51 2.67
CA LYS A 175 -0.93 21.30 1.56
C LYS A 175 0.50 21.58 2.02
N GLU A 176 0.69 22.68 2.74
CA GLU A 176 1.98 23.10 3.28
C GLU A 176 2.49 22.24 4.44
N SER A 177 1.65 21.48 5.13
CA SER A 177 2.09 20.52 6.14
C SER A 177 2.49 19.16 5.56
N GLN A 178 2.19 18.88 4.29
CA GLN A 178 2.68 17.70 3.59
C GLN A 178 4.21 17.74 3.45
N ARG A 179 4.88 16.68 3.91
CA ARG A 179 6.33 16.49 3.77
C ARG A 179 6.71 15.26 2.97
N ASP A 180 5.90 14.22 3.08
CA ASP A 180 6.21 12.96 2.42
C ASP A 180 5.86 13.03 0.93
N SER A 181 6.78 12.51 0.11
CA SER A 181 6.62 12.32 -1.33
C SER A 181 5.77 11.09 -1.69
N THR A 182 5.34 10.30 -0.69
CA THR A 182 4.42 9.17 -0.84
C THR A 182 3.09 9.60 -1.45
N ASN A 183 2.51 8.69 -2.24
CA ASN A 183 1.16 8.85 -2.80
C ASN A 183 0.18 7.86 -2.15
N ALA A 184 0.46 7.40 -0.93
CA ALA A 184 -0.49 6.63 -0.15
C ALA A 184 -1.57 7.57 0.39
N ILE A 185 -2.83 7.36 0.00
CA ILE A 185 -3.96 8.23 0.38
C ILE A 185 -4.08 8.46 1.90
N ILE A 186 -3.70 7.46 2.71
CA ILE A 186 -3.70 7.53 4.19
C ILE A 186 -2.69 8.53 4.77
N ASP A 187 -1.63 8.82 4.01
CA ASP A 187 -0.54 9.73 4.40
C ASP A 187 -0.64 11.08 3.65
N MET A 188 -1.64 11.22 2.76
CA MET A 188 -1.89 12.45 2.01
C MET A 188 -2.72 13.43 2.85
N GLN A 189 -2.26 14.68 2.91
CA GLN A 189 -2.98 15.79 3.53
C GLN A 189 -3.69 16.69 2.51
N TYR A 190 -3.45 16.44 1.22
CA TYR A 190 -4.13 17.09 0.09
C TYR A 190 -4.10 16.16 -1.14
N PRO A 191 -4.93 16.41 -2.18
CA PRO A 191 -4.88 15.65 -3.44
C PRO A 191 -3.58 15.90 -4.21
N LYS A 192 -2.61 15.00 -4.05
CA LYS A 192 -1.28 15.10 -4.65
C LYS A 192 -1.28 14.50 -6.07
N VAL A 193 -1.78 15.29 -7.02
CA VAL A 193 -1.98 14.90 -8.42
C VAL A 193 -1.56 15.98 -9.44
N GLN A 194 -0.81 16.99 -9.00
CA GLN A 194 -0.56 18.21 -9.79
C GLN A 194 0.63 18.11 -10.75
N LYS A 195 1.63 17.27 -10.44
CA LYS A 195 2.91 17.20 -11.18
C LYS A 195 3.36 15.77 -11.43
N TYR A 196 3.23 15.30 -12.67
CA TYR A 196 3.62 13.98 -13.14
C TYR A 196 4.80 14.01 -14.10
N CYS A 197 5.67 13.01 -13.98
CA CYS A 197 6.79 12.75 -14.88
C CYS A 197 6.53 11.43 -15.61
N LEU A 198 6.15 11.49 -16.88
CA LEU A 198 5.89 10.30 -17.68
C LEU A 198 7.14 9.90 -18.45
N MET A 199 7.48 8.62 -18.39
CA MET A 199 8.62 8.01 -19.05
C MET A 199 8.10 6.81 -19.81
N SER A 200 8.08 6.90 -21.13
CA SER A 200 7.55 5.85 -21.99
C SER A 200 8.61 5.45 -23.01
N VAL A 201 8.71 4.16 -23.27
CA VAL A 201 9.61 3.63 -24.31
C VAL A 201 8.88 3.51 -25.65
N GLU A 202 9.65 3.43 -26.73
CA GLU A 202 9.15 3.12 -28.07
C GLU A 202 8.22 1.90 -28.08
N GLY A 203 7.08 2.02 -28.78
CA GLY A 203 6.08 0.97 -28.92
C GLY A 203 5.03 0.94 -27.79
N CYS A 204 5.19 1.72 -26.72
CA CYS A 204 4.17 1.79 -25.66
C CYS A 204 2.83 2.36 -26.17
N PHE A 205 1.75 1.64 -25.89
CA PHE A 205 0.36 2.06 -26.13
C PHE A 205 -0.44 2.03 -24.83
N THR A 206 -1.06 3.16 -24.49
CA THR A 206 -2.04 3.27 -23.42
C THR A 206 -3.41 3.41 -24.09
N ASP A 207 -4.30 2.47 -23.80
CA ASP A 207 -5.60 2.37 -24.46
C ASP A 207 -6.55 3.51 -24.07
N PHE A 208 -7.71 3.58 -24.73
CA PHE A 208 -8.70 4.64 -24.51
C PHE A 208 -9.13 4.73 -23.05
N HIS A 209 -9.03 5.93 -22.48
CA HIS A 209 -9.45 6.23 -21.13
C HIS A 209 -9.90 7.69 -21.02
N ILE A 210 -10.57 7.99 -19.90
CA ILE A 210 -10.84 9.35 -19.44
C ILE A 210 -10.01 9.53 -18.16
N ASP A 211 -9.36 10.68 -18.00
CA ASP A 211 -8.56 10.96 -16.81
C ASP A 211 -9.43 10.99 -15.54
N PHE A 212 -8.84 10.51 -14.44
CA PHE A 212 -9.55 10.21 -13.22
C PHE A 212 -10.24 11.45 -12.63
N GLY A 213 -11.43 11.25 -12.04
CA GLY A 213 -12.29 12.32 -11.52
C GLY A 213 -12.78 13.31 -12.58
N GLY A 214 -12.62 12.99 -13.87
CA GLY A 214 -12.89 13.94 -14.96
C GLY A 214 -11.94 15.14 -14.93
N THR A 215 -10.70 14.95 -14.49
CA THR A 215 -9.70 16.02 -14.49
C THR A 215 -9.39 16.53 -15.89
N SER A 216 -9.01 17.80 -15.98
CA SER A 216 -8.28 18.34 -17.13
C SER A 216 -6.79 18.09 -16.92
N VAL A 217 -6.03 17.93 -18.01
CA VAL A 217 -4.58 17.63 -17.95
C VAL A 217 -3.76 18.57 -18.82
N TRP A 218 -2.62 18.99 -18.29
CA TRP A 218 -1.55 19.62 -19.07
C TRP A 218 -0.41 18.64 -19.33
N TYR A 219 0.17 18.70 -20.53
CA TYR A 219 1.14 17.71 -21.01
C TYR A 219 2.23 18.39 -21.84
N HIS A 220 3.50 18.29 -21.45
CA HIS A 220 4.63 18.93 -22.12
C HIS A 220 5.69 17.91 -22.52
N ILE A 221 5.98 17.81 -23.82
CA ILE A 221 6.98 16.88 -24.35
C ILE A 221 8.38 17.48 -24.19
N LEU A 222 9.09 17.09 -23.13
CA LEU A 222 10.50 17.51 -22.97
C LEU A 222 11.38 16.88 -24.05
N ARG A 223 11.15 15.59 -24.33
CA ARG A 223 11.91 14.83 -25.34
C ARG A 223 11.05 13.73 -25.97
N GLY A 224 11.29 13.49 -27.25
CA GLY A 224 10.63 12.46 -28.04
C GLY A 224 9.33 12.95 -28.69
N ARG A 225 8.42 12.02 -28.98
CA ARG A 225 7.14 12.27 -29.66
C ARG A 225 6.03 11.39 -29.09
N LYS A 226 4.78 11.86 -29.12
CA LYS A 226 3.59 11.11 -28.72
C LYS A 226 2.51 11.24 -29.79
N VAL A 227 1.73 10.19 -29.98
CA VAL A 227 0.54 10.22 -30.85
C VAL A 227 -0.69 10.01 -29.97
N PHE A 228 -1.70 10.87 -30.11
CA PHE A 228 -2.96 10.77 -29.38
C PHE A 228 -4.11 10.50 -30.35
N TRP A 229 -5.07 9.69 -29.94
CA TRP A 229 -6.41 9.66 -30.54
C TRP A 229 -7.38 10.29 -29.57
N LEU A 230 -8.17 11.24 -30.05
CA LEU A 230 -9.08 12.05 -29.24
C LEU A 230 -10.51 11.84 -29.69
N ILE A 231 -11.40 11.60 -28.75
CA ILE A 231 -12.84 11.47 -28.96
C ILE A 231 -13.54 12.48 -28.03
N PRO A 232 -14.42 13.36 -28.57
CA PRO A 232 -15.05 14.40 -27.77
C PRO A 232 -16.07 13.79 -26.79
N PRO A 233 -16.23 14.38 -25.59
CA PRO A 233 -17.11 13.89 -24.53
C PRO A 233 -18.59 14.22 -24.78
N THR A 234 -19.11 13.84 -25.95
CA THR A 234 -20.54 13.93 -26.23
C THR A 234 -21.28 12.88 -25.39
N PRO A 235 -22.56 13.10 -25.03
CA PRO A 235 -23.35 12.10 -24.31
C PRO A 235 -23.32 10.72 -24.98
N GLN A 236 -23.37 10.68 -26.31
CA GLN A 236 -23.30 9.44 -27.09
C GLN A 236 -21.94 8.75 -26.97
N ASN A 237 -20.83 9.50 -27.03
CA ASN A 237 -19.49 8.95 -26.91
C ASN A 237 -19.18 8.47 -25.49
N LEU A 238 -19.70 9.16 -24.46
CA LEU A 238 -19.53 8.76 -23.06
C LEU A 238 -20.31 7.49 -22.74
N GLU A 239 -21.54 7.35 -23.27
CA GLU A 239 -22.30 6.10 -23.20
C GLU A 239 -21.58 4.96 -23.94
N LEU A 240 -21.06 5.24 -25.14
CA LEU A 240 -20.24 4.29 -25.90
C LEU A 240 -19.00 3.84 -25.11
N TYR A 241 -18.29 4.78 -24.48
CA TYR A 241 -17.13 4.49 -23.64
C TYR A 241 -17.49 3.65 -22.43
N GLU A 242 -18.54 4.02 -21.70
CA GLU A 242 -18.99 3.28 -20.52
C GLU A 242 -19.38 1.83 -20.88
N ASN A 243 -20.14 1.65 -21.95
CA ASN A 243 -20.50 0.32 -22.46
C ASN A 243 -19.28 -0.48 -22.91
N TRP A 244 -18.30 0.17 -23.56
CA TRP A 244 -17.05 -0.47 -23.97
C TRP A 244 -16.23 -0.95 -22.77
N VAL A 245 -16.08 -0.14 -21.73
CA VAL A 245 -15.40 -0.53 -20.47
C VAL A 245 -16.11 -1.72 -19.82
N LEU A 246 -17.43 -1.67 -19.70
CA LEU A 246 -18.23 -2.73 -19.07
C LEU A 246 -18.25 -4.05 -19.88
N SER A 247 -18.02 -3.98 -21.19
CA SER A 247 -18.06 -5.17 -22.07
C SER A 247 -16.90 -6.14 -21.85
N GLY A 248 -15.78 -5.68 -21.28
CA GLY A 248 -14.54 -6.44 -21.18
C GLY A 248 -13.82 -6.70 -22.52
N LYS A 249 -14.33 -6.16 -23.63
CA LYS A 249 -13.77 -6.32 -25.00
C LYS A 249 -12.78 -5.22 -25.38
N GLN A 250 -12.11 -4.64 -24.39
CA GLN A 250 -11.22 -3.50 -24.58
C GLN A 250 -10.03 -3.86 -25.48
N GLY A 251 -9.46 -5.06 -25.29
CA GLY A 251 -8.39 -5.58 -26.14
C GLY A 251 -8.82 -5.90 -27.58
N ASP A 252 -10.13 -5.96 -27.87
CA ASP A 252 -10.63 -6.37 -29.18
C ASP A 252 -11.16 -5.23 -30.04
N ILE A 253 -11.63 -4.15 -29.40
CA ILE A 253 -12.32 -3.06 -30.08
C ILE A 253 -11.51 -1.79 -29.89
N PHE A 254 -10.91 -1.30 -30.97
CA PHE A 254 -10.34 0.04 -31.00
C PHE A 254 -11.48 1.08 -30.96
N LEU A 255 -11.65 1.76 -29.82
CA LEU A 255 -12.81 2.64 -29.59
C LEU A 255 -12.94 3.76 -30.62
N GLY A 256 -11.82 4.27 -31.13
CA GLY A 256 -11.78 5.26 -32.21
C GLY A 256 -12.47 4.80 -33.50
N ASP A 257 -12.59 3.48 -33.74
CA ASP A 257 -13.33 2.93 -34.88
C ASP A 257 -14.86 2.92 -34.68
N LYS A 258 -15.31 3.12 -33.45
CA LYS A 258 -16.74 3.16 -33.07
C LYS A 258 -17.25 4.57 -32.87
N ALA A 259 -16.39 5.51 -32.49
CA ALA A 259 -16.73 6.91 -32.38
C ALA A 259 -17.07 7.53 -33.74
N THR A 260 -18.03 8.45 -33.75
CA THR A 260 -18.41 9.21 -34.95
C THR A 260 -17.33 10.22 -35.36
N MET A 261 -16.68 10.83 -34.38
CA MET A 261 -15.56 11.75 -34.56
C MET A 261 -14.37 11.25 -33.75
N CYS A 262 -13.22 11.16 -34.39
CA CYS A 262 -11.96 10.84 -33.74
C CYS A 262 -10.83 11.55 -34.49
N GLN A 263 -10.00 12.28 -33.75
CA GLN A 263 -8.81 12.94 -34.32
C GLN A 263 -7.55 12.26 -33.81
N ARG A 264 -6.67 11.86 -34.73
CA ARG A 264 -5.30 11.46 -34.42
C ARG A 264 -4.38 12.68 -34.54
N ILE A 265 -3.69 13.03 -33.46
CA ILE A 265 -2.70 14.12 -33.44
C ILE A 265 -1.32 13.59 -33.08
N GLU A 266 -0.30 14.34 -33.48
CA GLU A 266 1.08 14.10 -33.09
C GLU A 266 1.64 15.28 -32.28
N LEU A 267 2.12 14.99 -31.08
CA LEU A 267 2.86 15.93 -30.24
C LEU A 267 4.35 15.72 -30.42
N LYS A 268 5.04 16.81 -30.75
CA LYS A 268 6.49 16.86 -30.94
C LYS A 268 7.17 17.45 -29.71
N GLN A 269 8.48 17.26 -29.62
CA GLN A 269 9.31 17.89 -28.60
C GLN A 269 9.04 19.40 -28.52
N GLY A 270 8.89 19.91 -27.30
CA GLY A 270 8.59 21.31 -26.98
C GLY A 270 7.10 21.67 -27.01
N TYR A 271 6.23 20.80 -27.54
CA TYR A 271 4.80 21.08 -27.54
C TYR A 271 4.21 20.93 -26.13
N THR A 272 3.29 21.83 -25.79
CA THR A 272 2.40 21.69 -24.65
C THR A 272 1.00 21.39 -25.15
N PHE A 273 0.33 20.42 -24.54
CA PHE A 273 -1.00 19.98 -24.90
C PHE A 273 -1.91 20.06 -23.67
N MET A 274 -3.11 20.61 -23.87
CA MET A 274 -4.15 20.75 -22.87
C MET A 274 -5.33 19.88 -23.27
N ILE A 275 -5.69 18.93 -22.42
CA ILE A 275 -6.86 18.08 -22.62
C ILE A 275 -7.90 18.45 -21.56
N PRO A 276 -9.11 18.84 -21.96
CA PRO A 276 -10.12 19.21 -21.00
C PRO A 276 -10.91 18.02 -20.46
N SER A 277 -11.62 18.27 -19.36
CA SER A 277 -12.46 17.30 -18.67
C SER A 277 -13.32 16.46 -19.62
N GLY A 278 -13.29 15.14 -19.42
CA GLY A 278 -14.15 14.17 -20.09
C GLY A 278 -13.63 13.60 -21.40
N TRP A 279 -12.63 14.21 -22.04
CA TRP A 279 -12.13 13.76 -23.33
C TRP A 279 -11.56 12.34 -23.27
N ILE A 280 -12.13 11.45 -24.08
CA ILE A 280 -11.70 10.06 -24.18
C ILE A 280 -10.49 10.01 -25.11
N HIS A 281 -9.39 9.43 -24.64
CA HIS A 281 -8.17 9.42 -25.42
C HIS A 281 -7.30 8.19 -25.23
N ALA A 282 -6.58 7.82 -26.29
CA ALA A 282 -5.55 6.78 -26.29
C ALA A 282 -4.20 7.38 -26.71
N VAL A 283 -3.10 6.80 -26.26
CA VAL A 283 -1.75 7.37 -26.45
C VAL A 283 -0.77 6.31 -26.94
N TYR A 284 -0.08 6.59 -28.03
CA TYR A 284 1.03 5.80 -28.55
C TYR A 284 2.37 6.54 -28.46
N THR A 285 3.44 5.78 -28.23
CA THR A 285 4.80 6.26 -28.04
C THR A 285 5.69 5.80 -29.20
N PRO A 286 5.86 6.60 -30.26
CA PRO A 286 6.66 6.24 -31.43
C PRO A 286 8.18 6.18 -31.16
N MET A 287 8.65 6.76 -30.06
CA MET A 287 10.06 6.73 -29.65
C MET A 287 10.15 7.01 -28.16
N ASP A 288 11.26 6.62 -27.53
CA ASP A 288 11.51 6.90 -26.12
C ASP A 288 11.28 8.38 -25.77
N THR A 289 10.41 8.61 -24.78
CA THR A 289 9.92 9.94 -24.41
C THR A 289 10.09 10.23 -22.94
N LEU A 290 10.25 11.52 -22.65
CA LEU A 290 10.18 12.09 -21.32
C LEU A 290 9.23 13.28 -21.37
N VAL A 291 8.22 13.25 -20.50
CA VAL A 291 7.13 14.23 -20.49
C VAL A 291 6.88 14.69 -19.07
N PHE A 292 6.61 15.99 -18.91
CA PHE A 292 6.04 16.54 -17.69
C PHE A 292 4.60 16.95 -17.89
N GLY A 293 3.75 16.65 -16.94
CA GLY A 293 2.33 17.00 -17.00
C GLY A 293 1.70 17.09 -15.62
N GLY A 294 0.38 17.17 -15.58
CA GLY A 294 -0.35 17.32 -14.33
C GLY A 294 -1.86 17.36 -14.53
N ASN A 295 -2.60 16.79 -13.58
CA ASN A 295 -4.05 16.80 -13.58
C ASN A 295 -4.56 17.90 -12.65
N PHE A 296 -5.69 18.51 -13.00
CA PHE A 296 -6.34 19.55 -12.21
C PHE A 296 -7.86 19.54 -12.42
N LEU A 297 -8.59 19.97 -11.39
CA LEU A 297 -10.03 20.28 -11.46
C LEU A 297 -10.21 21.80 -11.49
N HIS A 298 -11.27 22.29 -12.10
CA HIS A 298 -11.58 23.72 -12.19
C HIS A 298 -13.10 23.99 -12.18
N SER A 299 -13.47 25.24 -11.92
CA SER A 299 -14.89 25.62 -11.72
C SER A 299 -15.69 25.87 -12.99
N PHE A 300 -15.07 25.76 -14.17
CA PHE A 300 -15.69 26.12 -15.46
C PHE A 300 -16.27 24.93 -16.24
N ASN A 301 -16.15 23.71 -15.70
CA ASN A 301 -16.75 22.51 -16.29
C ASN A 301 -17.12 21.46 -15.22
N ILE A 302 -17.62 21.92 -14.07
CA ILE A 302 -18.02 21.06 -12.95
C ILE A 302 -19.01 19.97 -13.36
N PRO A 303 -20.04 20.23 -14.20
CA PRO A 303 -21.00 19.20 -14.61
C PRO A 303 -20.31 18.00 -15.26
N MET A 304 -19.35 18.23 -16.16
CA MET A 304 -18.59 17.14 -16.79
C MET A 304 -17.73 16.40 -15.76
N GLN A 305 -17.02 17.10 -14.87
CA GLN A 305 -16.21 16.46 -13.82
C GLN A 305 -17.06 15.50 -12.96
N LEU A 306 -18.25 15.96 -12.51
CA LEU A 306 -19.20 15.14 -11.75
C LEU A 306 -19.76 13.97 -12.58
N TYR A 307 -20.04 14.20 -13.86
CA TYR A 307 -20.53 13.16 -14.75
C TYR A 307 -19.51 12.03 -14.94
N ILE A 308 -18.24 12.35 -15.15
CA ILE A 308 -17.15 11.36 -15.24
C ILE A 308 -16.97 10.63 -13.91
N TYR A 309 -17.02 11.32 -12.78
CA TYR A 309 -16.96 10.65 -11.47
C TYR A 309 -18.10 9.62 -11.30
N ASN A 310 -19.29 9.90 -11.83
CA ASN A 310 -20.39 8.95 -11.84
C ASN A 310 -20.14 7.76 -12.80
N ILE A 311 -19.49 7.98 -13.95
CA ILE A 311 -19.02 6.87 -14.81
C ILE A 311 -18.04 5.98 -14.04
N GLU A 312 -17.08 6.55 -13.30
CA GLU A 312 -16.14 5.78 -12.48
C GLU A 312 -16.85 4.93 -11.41
N ASP A 313 -17.94 5.44 -10.84
CA ASP A 313 -18.84 4.70 -9.94
C ASP A 313 -19.50 3.51 -10.63
N ARG A 314 -20.11 3.72 -11.79
CA ARG A 314 -20.82 2.66 -12.53
C ARG A 314 -19.87 1.60 -13.10
N THR A 315 -18.70 2.03 -13.55
CA THR A 315 -17.62 1.15 -14.06
C THR A 315 -16.76 0.52 -12.95
N ARG A 316 -17.01 0.87 -11.68
CA ARG A 316 -16.35 0.29 -10.50
C ARG A 316 -14.83 0.47 -10.50
N VAL A 317 -14.35 1.64 -10.93
CA VAL A 317 -12.91 1.97 -10.88
C VAL A 317 -12.38 1.81 -9.45
N PRO A 318 -11.30 1.05 -9.23
CA PRO A 318 -10.73 0.85 -7.90
C PRO A 318 -10.31 2.16 -7.23
N THR A 319 -10.53 2.29 -5.92
CA THR A 319 -10.25 3.52 -5.15
C THR A 319 -8.80 4.01 -5.29
N LYS A 320 -7.81 3.13 -5.51
CA LYS A 320 -6.40 3.52 -5.75
C LYS A 320 -6.24 4.43 -6.97
N PHE A 321 -7.10 4.31 -7.98
CA PHE A 321 -7.01 5.02 -9.25
C PHE A 321 -7.99 6.19 -9.37
N ARG A 322 -8.70 6.52 -8.28
CA ARG A 322 -9.64 7.64 -8.25
C ARG A 322 -9.00 8.90 -7.69
N TYR A 323 -9.60 10.04 -8.00
CA TYR A 323 -9.18 11.32 -7.45
C TYR A 323 -9.23 11.31 -5.90
N PRO A 324 -8.11 11.59 -5.19
CA PRO A 324 -8.11 11.61 -3.74
C PRO A 324 -8.98 12.74 -3.19
N PHE A 325 -9.83 12.44 -2.20
CA PHE A 325 -10.65 13.45 -1.50
C PHE A 325 -11.61 14.25 -2.42
N TYR A 326 -12.20 13.59 -3.41
CA TYR A 326 -12.99 14.26 -4.45
C TYR A 326 -14.18 15.06 -3.88
N PHE A 327 -15.03 14.45 -3.05
CA PHE A 327 -16.18 15.17 -2.47
C PHE A 327 -15.78 16.13 -1.36
N GLU A 328 -14.72 15.85 -0.61
CA GLU A 328 -14.12 16.79 0.33
C GLU A 328 -13.68 18.08 -0.38
N MET A 329 -13.08 17.95 -1.58
CA MET A 329 -12.75 19.10 -2.42
C MET A 329 -14.01 19.87 -2.83
N CYS A 330 -15.07 19.19 -3.25
CA CYS A 330 -16.33 19.82 -3.62
C CYS A 330 -16.93 20.68 -2.48
N TRP A 331 -16.84 20.21 -1.23
CA TRP A 331 -17.26 21.01 -0.07
C TRP A 331 -16.46 22.29 0.09
N TYR A 332 -15.13 22.22 -0.08
CA TYR A 332 -14.28 23.40 -0.03
C TYR A 332 -14.56 24.35 -1.20
N VAL A 333 -14.89 23.87 -2.39
CA VAL A 333 -15.31 24.71 -3.52
C VAL A 333 -16.50 25.58 -3.12
N LEU A 334 -17.58 24.99 -2.58
CA LEU A 334 -18.74 25.76 -2.12
C LEU A 334 -18.37 26.77 -1.02
N GLU A 335 -17.57 26.36 -0.04
CA GLU A 335 -17.12 27.26 1.04
C GLU A 335 -16.33 28.44 0.50
N ARG A 336 -15.42 28.20 -0.45
CA ARG A 336 -14.59 29.25 -1.05
C ARG A 336 -15.40 30.25 -1.83
N TYR A 337 -16.33 29.80 -2.66
CA TYR A 337 -17.20 30.71 -3.41
C TYR A 337 -18.06 31.54 -2.46
N LEU A 338 -18.72 30.90 -1.48
CA LEU A 338 -19.52 31.61 -0.47
C LEU A 338 -18.69 32.68 0.25
N TYR A 339 -17.50 32.33 0.74
CA TYR A 339 -16.63 33.26 1.43
C TYR A 339 -16.17 34.41 0.54
N CYS A 340 -15.79 34.15 -0.71
CA CYS A 340 -15.33 35.22 -1.62
C CYS A 340 -16.47 36.15 -2.07
N LEU A 341 -17.72 35.65 -2.09
CA LEU A 341 -18.91 36.43 -2.45
C LEU A 341 -19.48 37.23 -1.26
N THR A 342 -19.41 36.69 -0.04
CA THR A 342 -20.13 37.24 1.14
C THR A 342 -19.25 37.62 2.32
N ASN A 343 -17.98 37.23 2.30
CA ASN A 343 -17.07 37.27 3.45
C ASN A 343 -17.54 36.43 4.66
N THR A 344 -18.51 35.53 4.47
CA THR A 344 -18.99 34.59 5.49
C THR A 344 -18.30 33.23 5.32
N SER A 345 -17.66 32.72 6.36
CA SER A 345 -16.96 31.43 6.32
C SER A 345 -17.65 30.37 7.16
N HIS A 346 -17.76 29.16 6.59
CA HIS A 346 -18.21 27.95 7.29
C HIS A 346 -17.05 27.03 7.70
N LEU A 347 -15.80 27.50 7.55
CA LEU A 347 -14.65 26.79 8.10
C LEU A 347 -14.70 26.74 9.63
N THR A 348 -14.09 25.73 10.23
CA THR A 348 -13.87 25.70 11.68
C THR A 348 -12.96 26.85 12.13
N PRO A 349 -13.04 27.32 13.39
CA PRO A 349 -12.20 28.43 13.87
C PRO A 349 -10.70 28.21 13.65
N GLU A 350 -10.22 26.97 13.79
CA GLU A 350 -8.83 26.59 13.49
C GLU A 350 -8.49 26.81 12.01
N PHE A 351 -9.36 26.35 11.10
CA PHE A 351 -9.15 26.49 9.67
C PHE A 351 -9.28 27.95 9.21
N GLN A 352 -10.16 28.73 9.82
CA GLN A 352 -10.26 30.18 9.61
C GLN A 352 -8.97 30.88 10.04
N LYS A 353 -8.44 30.56 11.23
CA LYS A 353 -7.17 31.11 11.72
C LYS A 353 -6.02 30.80 10.78
N HIS A 354 -5.85 29.52 10.39
CA HIS A 354 -4.70 29.10 9.60
C HIS A 354 -4.81 29.38 8.10
N SER A 355 -6.01 29.33 7.51
CA SER A 355 -6.19 29.48 6.06
C SER A 355 -6.67 30.87 5.66
N LEU A 356 -7.50 31.53 6.48
CA LEU A 356 -8.07 32.85 6.20
C LEU A 356 -7.42 33.98 7.01
N GLY A 357 -6.74 33.66 8.12
CA GLY A 357 -6.16 34.66 9.01
C GLY A 357 -7.17 35.34 9.95
N ILE A 358 -8.38 34.79 10.08
CA ILE A 358 -9.46 35.35 10.91
C ILE A 358 -9.33 34.79 12.34
N GLY A 359 -9.47 35.64 13.37
CA GLY A 359 -9.52 35.21 14.78
C GLY A 359 -8.56 35.88 15.77
N GLN A 360 -8.01 37.06 15.47
CA GLN A 360 -7.47 37.95 16.51
C GLN A 360 -8.56 38.94 16.95
N GLY A 361 -9.18 38.64 18.09
CA GLY A 361 -10.13 39.51 18.77
C GLY A 361 -10.72 38.79 19.97
N PHE A 362 -10.40 39.31 21.17
CA PHE A 362 -10.79 38.86 22.52
C PHE A 362 -9.99 37.71 23.13
N ASN A 363 -8.77 38.02 23.58
CA ASN A 363 -8.41 37.67 24.95
C ASN A 363 -8.15 38.98 25.71
N SER A 364 -8.91 39.15 26.78
CA SER A 364 -8.65 40.08 27.87
C SER A 364 -7.26 39.80 28.43
N ASP A 365 -6.36 40.76 28.25
CA ASP A 365 -5.37 41.17 29.25
C ASP A 365 -4.96 42.59 28.87
N ALA A 366 -5.78 43.53 29.35
CA ALA A 366 -5.35 44.91 29.49
C ALA A 366 -4.36 44.92 30.65
N GLU A 367 -3.06 44.88 30.36
CA GLU A 367 -2.05 45.47 31.23
C GLU A 367 -0.81 45.85 30.40
N ASN A 368 -0.67 47.16 30.21
CA ASN A 368 0.55 47.95 30.03
C ASN A 368 1.70 47.36 29.18
N VAL A 369 1.81 47.83 27.93
CA VAL A 369 3.11 48.19 27.36
C VAL A 369 2.95 49.45 26.49
N GLU A 370 3.87 50.37 26.71
CA GLU A 370 3.90 51.76 26.27
C GLU A 370 3.99 51.92 24.74
N ARG A 371 3.49 53.08 24.28
CA ARG A 371 3.67 53.59 22.92
C ARG A 371 5.15 53.83 22.65
N GLU A 372 5.68 53.19 21.62
CA GLU A 372 6.80 53.75 20.85
C GLU A 372 6.31 54.04 19.43
N GLU A 373 6.28 55.33 19.10
CA GLU A 373 6.06 55.85 17.75
C GLU A 373 7.35 55.66 16.95
N GLU A 374 7.41 54.66 16.07
CA GLU A 374 8.38 54.63 14.98
C GLU A 374 7.70 54.93 13.64
N THR A 375 8.09 56.07 13.08
CA THR A 375 7.70 56.58 11.77
C THR A 375 8.39 55.79 10.67
N VAL A 376 7.64 54.96 9.94
CA VAL A 376 8.12 54.31 8.71
C VAL A 376 7.45 54.95 7.50
N LYS A 377 8.30 55.41 6.58
CA LYS A 377 7.99 56.14 5.35
C LYS A 377 7.06 55.34 4.43
N GLU A 378 6.07 56.04 3.89
CA GLU A 378 5.21 55.59 2.80
C GLU A 378 6.03 55.37 1.51
N GLU A 379 5.98 54.16 0.97
CA GLU A 379 6.23 53.86 -0.44
C GLU A 379 4.98 53.16 -1.00
N PRO A 380 4.65 53.35 -2.29
CA PRO A 380 3.29 53.25 -2.79
C PRO A 380 2.76 51.81 -2.80
N GLU A 381 1.60 51.61 -2.17
CA GLU A 381 0.86 50.35 -2.18
C GLU A 381 0.45 49.95 -3.61
N GLU A 382 1.04 48.89 -4.15
CA GLU A 382 0.36 48.08 -5.17
C GLU A 382 -0.86 47.41 -4.51
N GLU A 383 -2.05 47.78 -4.98
CA GLU A 383 -3.36 47.37 -4.46
C GLU A 383 -3.43 45.87 -4.11
N ALA A 384 -3.34 45.57 -2.83
CA ALA A 384 -3.68 44.27 -2.29
C ALA A 384 -5.21 44.11 -2.31
N ALA A 385 -5.74 43.43 -3.32
CA ALA A 385 -7.17 43.16 -3.42
C ALA A 385 -7.70 42.37 -2.21
N SER A 386 -8.48 43.06 -1.37
CA SER A 386 -9.34 42.51 -0.33
C SER A 386 -10.48 41.66 -0.93
N PRO A 387 -11.11 40.74 -0.17
CA PRO A 387 -12.42 40.19 -0.56
C PRO A 387 -13.37 41.36 -0.85
N ALA A 388 -14.28 41.18 -1.82
CA ALA A 388 -15.06 42.26 -2.44
C ALA A 388 -15.42 43.37 -1.44
N ARG A 389 -14.95 44.60 -1.69
CA ARG A 389 -15.30 45.75 -0.86
C ARG A 389 -16.84 45.77 -0.71
N PRO A 390 -17.38 45.99 0.51
CA PRO A 390 -18.83 46.06 0.70
C PRO A 390 -19.45 47.02 -0.32
N GLY A 391 -20.27 46.50 -1.24
CA GLY A 391 -20.96 47.29 -2.28
C GLY A 391 -20.51 47.08 -3.74
N VAL A 392 -19.45 46.31 -4.03
CA VAL A 392 -19.09 45.95 -5.43
C VAL A 392 -19.79 44.65 -5.82
N LYS A 393 -20.73 44.71 -6.78
CA LYS A 393 -21.42 43.52 -7.30
C LYS A 393 -20.44 42.65 -8.10
N VAL A 394 -20.19 41.43 -7.62
CA VAL A 394 -19.42 40.42 -8.34
C VAL A 394 -20.33 39.67 -9.30
N HIS A 395 -19.89 39.44 -10.54
CA HIS A 395 -20.63 38.66 -11.53
C HIS A 395 -19.98 37.29 -11.74
N LEU A 396 -20.75 36.21 -11.59
CA LEU A 396 -20.33 34.85 -11.91
C LEU A 396 -20.43 34.58 -13.42
N THR A 397 -19.54 33.75 -13.96
CA THR A 397 -19.73 33.24 -15.32
C THR A 397 -20.91 32.26 -15.36
N PRO A 398 -21.63 32.14 -16.49
CA PRO A 398 -22.69 31.13 -16.62
C PRO A 398 -22.20 29.72 -16.30
N LEU A 399 -20.94 29.42 -16.61
CA LEU A 399 -20.30 28.12 -16.37
C LEU A 399 -20.10 27.83 -14.88
N GLU A 400 -19.60 28.82 -14.13
CA GLU A 400 -19.45 28.69 -12.68
C GLU A 400 -20.80 28.58 -12.00
N LEU A 401 -21.77 29.41 -12.40
CA LEU A 401 -23.12 29.40 -11.83
C LEU A 401 -23.81 28.04 -12.03
N GLU A 402 -23.82 27.52 -13.27
CA GLU A 402 -24.34 26.18 -13.59
C GLU A 402 -23.60 25.11 -12.78
N GLY A 403 -22.27 25.17 -12.75
CA GLY A 403 -21.45 24.21 -12.04
C GLY A 403 -21.67 24.20 -10.53
N LEU A 404 -21.85 25.36 -9.90
CA LEU A 404 -22.10 25.47 -8.47
C LEU A 404 -23.49 24.97 -8.08
N TRP A 405 -24.51 25.22 -8.92
CA TRP A 405 -25.84 24.64 -8.74
C TRP A 405 -25.81 23.11 -8.82
N GLU A 406 -25.15 22.57 -9.84
CA GLU A 406 -25.01 21.11 -9.99
C GLU A 406 -24.24 20.50 -8.81
N LEU A 407 -23.20 21.18 -8.32
CA LEU A 407 -22.43 20.75 -7.16
C LEU A 407 -23.27 20.75 -5.88
N LEU A 408 -24.07 21.78 -5.66
CA LEU A 408 -25.01 21.91 -4.54
C LEU A 408 -26.01 20.74 -4.55
N HIS A 409 -26.73 20.55 -5.65
CA HIS A 409 -27.69 19.45 -5.79
C HIS A 409 -27.01 18.11 -5.58
N ARG A 410 -25.82 17.91 -6.16
CA ARG A 410 -25.09 16.65 -6.03
C ARG A 410 -24.74 16.35 -4.57
N LEU A 411 -24.26 17.34 -3.81
CA LEU A 411 -23.92 17.15 -2.40
C LEU A 411 -25.16 16.92 -1.52
N GLU A 412 -26.32 17.50 -1.87
CA GLU A 412 -27.60 17.25 -1.21
C GLU A 412 -28.07 15.81 -1.41
N GLU A 413 -28.03 15.32 -2.66
CA GLU A 413 -28.46 13.97 -3.05
C GLU A 413 -27.61 12.82 -2.49
N LEU A 414 -26.34 13.08 -2.17
CA LEU A 414 -25.44 12.04 -1.66
C LEU A 414 -25.98 11.45 -0.34
N PRO A 415 -25.98 10.11 -0.20
CA PRO A 415 -26.36 9.47 1.06
C PRO A 415 -25.39 9.85 2.17
N ALA A 416 -25.86 9.89 3.43
CA ALA A 416 -25.08 10.41 4.56
C ALA A 416 -23.66 9.82 4.69
N HIS A 417 -23.49 8.53 4.38
CA HIS A 417 -22.19 7.84 4.44
C HIS A 417 -21.24 8.17 3.27
N LYS A 418 -21.71 8.82 2.21
CA LYS A 418 -20.92 9.29 1.05
C LYS A 418 -20.82 10.81 0.95
N LYS A 419 -21.44 11.57 1.85
CA LYS A 419 -21.35 13.03 1.83
C LYS A 419 -19.90 13.52 1.99
N CYS A 420 -19.03 12.76 2.66
CA CYS A 420 -17.61 13.07 2.81
C CYS A 420 -17.35 14.53 3.22
N VAL A 421 -18.09 15.01 4.23
CA VAL A 421 -17.91 16.37 4.76
C VAL A 421 -16.51 16.45 5.38
N PRO A 422 -15.62 17.34 4.93
CA PRO A 422 -14.27 17.41 5.45
C PRO A 422 -14.26 18.04 6.86
N SER A 423 -13.28 17.66 7.68
CA SER A 423 -13.15 18.12 9.08
C SER A 423 -13.03 19.64 9.24
N GLY A 424 -12.62 20.34 8.17
CA GLY A 424 -12.53 21.79 8.15
C GLY A 424 -13.87 22.51 8.03
N ILE A 425 -14.99 21.83 7.76
CA ILE A 425 -16.31 22.44 7.60
C ILE A 425 -17.11 22.30 8.90
N ARG A 426 -17.48 23.43 9.50
CA ARG A 426 -18.17 23.48 10.81
C ARG A 426 -19.64 23.05 10.73
N ASN A 427 -20.36 23.53 9.72
CA ASN A 427 -21.79 23.29 9.57
C ASN A 427 -22.15 23.09 8.09
N ALA A 428 -22.10 21.84 7.64
CA ALA A 428 -22.40 21.48 6.25
C ALA A 428 -23.84 21.86 5.82
N PRO A 429 -24.90 21.59 6.60
CA PRO A 429 -26.25 22.07 6.25
C PRO A 429 -26.36 23.58 6.10
N ALA A 430 -25.72 24.36 6.97
CA ALA A 430 -25.74 25.82 6.86
C ALA A 430 -24.99 26.31 5.61
N LEU A 431 -23.84 25.70 5.29
CA LEU A 431 -23.14 25.99 4.04
C LEU A 431 -24.00 25.73 2.80
N LEU A 432 -24.71 24.59 2.74
CA LEU A 432 -25.62 24.28 1.63
C LEU A 432 -26.83 25.24 1.55
N SER A 433 -27.29 25.75 2.69
CA SER A 433 -28.33 26.76 2.74
C SER A 433 -27.83 28.12 2.26
N ASP A 434 -26.69 28.58 2.78
CA ASP A 434 -26.17 29.93 2.52
C ASP A 434 -25.65 30.08 1.09
N ILE A 435 -25.10 29.02 0.49
CA ILE A 435 -24.67 29.06 -0.91
C ILE A 435 -25.85 29.21 -1.88
N ARG A 436 -27.11 29.03 -1.44
CA ARG A 436 -28.29 29.34 -2.29
C ARG A 436 -28.42 30.82 -2.64
N LEU A 437 -27.57 31.70 -2.10
CA LEU A 437 -27.35 33.04 -2.64
C LEU A 437 -27.04 33.07 -4.14
N LEU A 438 -26.67 31.92 -4.74
CA LEU A 438 -26.59 31.75 -6.19
C LEU A 438 -27.88 32.17 -6.92
N GLU A 439 -29.04 32.16 -6.27
CA GLU A 439 -30.30 32.73 -6.79
C GLU A 439 -30.17 34.23 -7.11
N GLU A 440 -29.41 34.98 -6.32
CA GLU A 440 -29.14 36.41 -6.54
C GLU A 440 -28.25 36.65 -7.78
N HIS A 441 -27.45 35.65 -8.14
CA HIS A 441 -26.55 35.65 -9.30
C HIS A 441 -27.20 35.09 -10.57
N ALA A 442 -28.46 34.63 -10.53
CA ALA A 442 -29.17 34.07 -11.68
C ALA A 442 -29.24 35.00 -12.90
N ASN A 443 -29.21 36.32 -12.66
CA ASN A 443 -29.27 37.36 -13.68
C ASN A 443 -27.94 38.13 -13.84
N ASP A 444 -26.82 37.51 -13.48
CA ASP A 444 -25.50 38.11 -13.71
C ASP A 444 -25.23 38.34 -15.20
N ASN A 445 -24.56 39.45 -15.52
CA ASN A 445 -24.24 39.79 -16.90
C ASN A 445 -22.97 39.03 -17.33
N PRO A 446 -23.03 38.13 -18.33
CA PRO A 446 -21.86 37.36 -18.75
C PRO A 446 -20.68 38.23 -19.20
N LYS A 447 -20.95 39.40 -19.81
CA LYS A 447 -19.87 40.30 -20.26
C LYS A 447 -19.10 40.92 -19.10
N LEU A 448 -19.74 41.10 -17.95
CA LEU A 448 -19.12 41.65 -16.75
C LEU A 448 -18.42 40.59 -15.90
N SER A 449 -18.72 39.30 -16.11
CA SER A 449 -18.04 38.20 -15.41
C SER A 449 -16.70 37.79 -16.04
N TYR A 450 -16.43 38.19 -17.28
CA TYR A 450 -15.14 37.97 -17.96
C TYR A 450 -14.08 38.98 -17.51
N THR A 451 -13.76 38.97 -16.22
CA THR A 451 -12.87 39.94 -15.56
C THR A 451 -11.38 39.71 -15.82
N GLY A 452 -11.01 38.55 -16.40
CA GLY A 452 -9.62 38.10 -16.50
C GLY A 452 -8.97 37.77 -15.16
N ASN A 453 -9.72 37.79 -14.06
CA ASN A 453 -9.23 37.60 -12.71
C ASN A 453 -10.06 36.58 -11.94
N PRO A 454 -9.45 35.67 -11.16
CA PRO A 454 -10.19 34.69 -10.39
C PRO A 454 -10.97 35.35 -9.25
N ILE A 455 -12.24 34.95 -9.12
CA ILE A 455 -13.12 35.33 -8.01
C ILE A 455 -12.63 34.68 -6.73
N VAL A 456 -12.32 33.38 -6.79
CA VAL A 456 -11.78 32.66 -5.66
C VAL A 456 -10.28 32.90 -5.55
N LYS A 457 -9.88 33.63 -4.51
CA LYS A 457 -8.49 33.79 -4.09
C LYS A 457 -8.38 33.54 -2.60
N TRP A 458 -7.19 33.18 -2.15
CA TRP A 458 -6.90 33.15 -0.72
C TRP A 458 -6.37 34.50 -0.25
N PRO A 459 -6.72 34.95 0.98
CA PRO A 459 -6.18 36.18 1.54
C PRO A 459 -4.65 36.08 1.78
N LYS A 460 -3.99 37.22 1.94
CA LYS A 460 -2.57 37.26 2.34
C LYS A 460 -2.35 36.49 3.64
N ARG A 461 -1.19 35.83 3.75
CA ARG A 461 -0.85 35.06 4.96
C ARG A 461 -0.72 36.02 6.15
N PRO A 462 -1.23 35.65 7.34
CA PRO A 462 -0.90 36.37 8.57
C PRO A 462 0.60 36.37 8.82
N SER A 463 1.14 37.48 9.33
CA SER A 463 2.58 37.63 9.61
C SER A 463 3.13 36.59 10.58
N TRP A 464 2.30 36.09 11.52
CA TRP A 464 2.68 35.07 12.50
C TRP A 464 2.76 33.65 11.91
N TYR A 465 2.15 33.40 10.76
CA TYR A 465 2.14 32.08 10.15
C TYR A 465 3.38 31.93 9.28
N GLU A 466 4.42 31.30 9.84
CA GLU A 466 5.58 30.88 9.07
C GLU A 466 5.30 29.53 8.41
N PRO A 467 5.18 29.48 7.06
CA PRO A 467 5.11 28.20 6.40
C PRO A 467 6.41 27.43 6.66
N PRO A 468 6.32 26.11 6.79
CA PRO A 468 7.48 25.26 6.99
C PRO A 468 8.53 25.48 5.88
N PRO A 469 9.84 25.45 6.21
CA PRO A 469 10.87 25.75 5.22
C PRO A 469 10.80 24.78 4.03
N PRO A 470 10.96 25.28 2.79
CA PRO A 470 11.10 24.43 1.62
C PRO A 470 12.24 23.43 1.81
N LEU A 471 12.15 22.24 1.21
CA LEU A 471 13.25 21.28 1.20
C LEU A 471 14.49 21.95 0.57
N SER A 472 15.53 22.17 1.36
CA SER A 472 16.69 23.00 0.99
C SER A 472 17.41 22.47 -0.26
N LEU A 473 17.56 23.36 -1.25
CA LEU A 473 18.28 23.13 -2.51
C LEU A 473 19.76 23.46 -2.30
N LEU A 474 20.61 22.44 -2.14
CA LEU A 474 22.02 22.57 -2.53
C LEU A 474 22.15 22.14 -4.00
N TYR A 475 21.76 23.02 -4.92
CA TYR A 475 22.22 22.95 -6.31
C TYR A 475 22.98 24.23 -6.63
N ARG A 476 24.31 24.13 -6.72
CA ARG A 476 25.17 25.23 -7.16
C ARG A 476 25.27 25.16 -8.68
N PRO A 477 24.99 26.24 -9.43
CA PRO A 477 25.25 26.27 -10.87
C PRO A 477 26.73 26.00 -11.13
N ARG A 478 27.03 25.07 -12.04
CA ARG A 478 28.40 24.64 -12.34
C ARG A 478 29.07 25.56 -13.34
N ALA A 479 30.34 25.88 -13.09
CA ALA A 479 31.23 26.40 -14.12
C ALA A 479 31.62 25.26 -15.09
N PRO A 480 31.84 25.54 -16.39
CA PRO A 480 32.19 24.52 -17.38
C PRO A 480 33.60 23.97 -17.10
N GLY A 481 33.75 22.63 -17.04
CA GLY A 481 35.08 21.99 -17.15
C GLY A 481 35.54 21.05 -16.03
N SER A 482 34.80 20.88 -14.93
CA SER A 482 35.18 19.90 -13.89
C SER A 482 34.34 18.61 -13.99
N ALA A 483 34.98 17.49 -14.34
CA ALA A 483 34.35 16.17 -14.38
C ALA A 483 33.78 15.76 -13.00
N PRO A 484 32.69 14.98 -12.94
CA PRO A 484 32.11 14.52 -11.68
C PRO A 484 33.06 13.55 -10.97
N VAL A 485 33.35 13.79 -9.69
CA VAL A 485 33.90 12.74 -8.83
C VAL A 485 32.73 11.83 -8.44
N LEU A 486 32.51 10.79 -9.23
CA LEU A 486 31.52 9.74 -8.94
C LEU A 486 31.95 8.96 -7.68
N PRO A 487 31.00 8.48 -6.84
CA PRO A 487 31.29 7.51 -5.79
C PRO A 487 31.99 6.28 -6.39
N ARG A 488 33.16 5.91 -5.86
CA ARG A 488 33.94 4.79 -6.42
C ARG A 488 33.26 3.46 -6.10
N ARG A 489 33.39 2.49 -7.02
CA ARG A 489 32.81 1.16 -6.86
C ARG A 489 33.48 0.42 -5.70
N ARG A 490 32.77 0.29 -4.57
CA ARG A 490 33.24 -0.44 -3.38
C ARG A 490 33.49 -1.92 -3.68
N VAL A 491 34.55 -2.48 -3.09
CA VAL A 491 34.97 -3.86 -3.30
C VAL A 491 34.52 -4.75 -2.14
N ARG A 492 34.45 -6.06 -2.37
CA ARG A 492 34.13 -7.01 -1.30
C ARG A 492 35.20 -6.96 -0.21
N CYS A 493 34.80 -7.03 1.06
CA CYS A 493 35.73 -6.98 2.19
C CYS A 493 36.70 -8.19 2.27
N LYS A 494 36.45 -9.27 1.50
CA LYS A 494 37.23 -10.51 1.48
C LYS A 494 37.35 -11.27 2.82
N ARG A 495 36.79 -10.75 3.91
CA ARG A 495 36.89 -11.33 5.27
C ARG A 495 35.56 -11.87 5.84
N CYS A 496 34.41 -11.40 5.37
CA CYS A 496 33.12 -11.89 5.90
C CYS A 496 32.77 -13.30 5.38
N GLU A 497 31.91 -14.01 6.10
CA GLU A 497 31.49 -15.39 5.78
C GLU A 497 31.06 -15.55 4.31
N ALA A 498 30.31 -14.56 3.78
CA ALA A 498 29.91 -14.56 2.37
C ALA A 498 31.11 -14.40 1.40
N CYS A 499 32.09 -13.57 1.72
CA CYS A 499 33.26 -13.39 0.84
C CYS A 499 34.19 -14.60 0.84
N LEU A 500 34.33 -15.25 2.00
CA LEU A 500 35.13 -16.45 2.21
C LEU A 500 34.44 -17.72 1.67
N ARG A 501 33.11 -17.69 1.51
CA ARG A 501 32.34 -18.81 0.99
C ARG A 501 32.84 -19.23 -0.40
N ALA A 502 32.95 -20.55 -0.60
CA ALA A 502 33.09 -21.10 -1.94
C ALA A 502 31.84 -20.77 -2.77
N GLU A 503 32.01 -20.69 -4.09
CA GLU A 503 30.89 -20.45 -4.99
C GLU A 503 29.98 -21.67 -5.00
N CYS A 504 28.68 -21.44 -4.85
CA CYS A 504 27.74 -22.52 -4.57
C CYS A 504 27.44 -23.46 -5.74
N SER A 505 28.03 -23.21 -6.92
CA SER A 505 27.80 -23.90 -8.21
C SER A 505 26.35 -23.92 -8.75
N ASP A 506 25.34 -23.67 -7.91
CA ASP A 506 23.93 -23.90 -8.24
C ASP A 506 23.08 -22.65 -8.46
N CYS A 507 23.50 -21.48 -7.95
CA CYS A 507 22.73 -20.26 -8.19
C CYS A 507 22.84 -19.81 -9.64
N ASN A 508 21.87 -19.04 -10.15
CA ASN A 508 21.86 -18.56 -11.54
C ASN A 508 23.18 -17.88 -11.96
N TYR A 509 23.82 -17.13 -11.06
CA TYR A 509 25.12 -16.51 -11.34
C TYR A 509 26.27 -17.51 -11.38
N CYS A 510 26.27 -18.55 -10.55
CA CYS A 510 27.25 -19.63 -10.64
C CYS A 510 27.03 -20.47 -11.89
N ARG A 511 25.79 -20.84 -12.21
CA ARG A 511 25.45 -21.60 -13.42
C ARG A 511 25.79 -20.86 -14.71
N ASP A 512 25.85 -19.53 -14.67
CA ASP A 512 26.36 -18.72 -15.78
C ASP A 512 27.89 -18.65 -15.84
N MET A 513 28.64 -18.90 -14.77
CA MET A 513 30.11 -18.83 -14.82
C MET A 513 30.69 -19.92 -15.73
N ARG A 514 31.65 -19.53 -16.57
CA ARG A 514 32.34 -20.43 -17.51
C ARG A 514 32.94 -21.67 -16.85
N LYS A 515 33.49 -21.53 -15.64
CA LYS A 515 34.07 -22.66 -14.88
C LYS A 515 33.04 -23.68 -14.36
N PHE A 516 31.76 -23.32 -14.33
CA PHE A 516 30.65 -24.23 -14.04
C PHE A 516 29.88 -24.61 -15.32
N GLY A 517 30.46 -24.38 -16.50
CA GLY A 517 29.86 -24.75 -17.80
C GLY A 517 28.84 -23.74 -18.35
N GLY A 518 28.75 -22.55 -17.75
CA GLY A 518 27.84 -21.48 -18.17
C GLY A 518 28.39 -20.55 -19.27
N PRO A 519 27.51 -19.79 -19.95
CA PRO A 519 27.91 -18.93 -21.08
C PRO A 519 28.70 -17.67 -20.67
N GLY A 520 28.75 -17.31 -19.40
CA GLY A 520 29.56 -16.23 -18.83
C GLY A 520 29.03 -14.83 -19.16
N ARG A 521 27.73 -14.69 -19.41
CA ARG A 521 27.11 -13.45 -19.90
C ARG A 521 26.74 -12.50 -18.76
N LEU A 522 26.32 -13.02 -17.61
CA LEU A 522 25.83 -12.22 -16.49
C LEU A 522 26.96 -11.52 -15.73
N LYS A 523 28.19 -12.08 -15.75
CA LYS A 523 29.40 -11.51 -15.09
C LYS A 523 29.14 -11.06 -13.64
N LYS A 524 28.24 -11.75 -12.92
CA LYS A 524 27.94 -11.54 -11.50
C LYS A 524 28.57 -12.63 -10.67
N SER A 525 28.83 -12.34 -9.40
CA SER A 525 29.26 -13.37 -8.45
C SER A 525 28.11 -14.20 -7.95
N CYS A 526 28.43 -15.41 -7.48
CA CYS A 526 27.57 -16.24 -6.65
C CYS A 526 26.74 -15.41 -5.67
N VAL A 527 25.42 -15.63 -5.64
CA VAL A 527 24.48 -14.94 -4.74
C VAL A 527 24.90 -15.13 -3.29
N LEU A 528 25.35 -16.33 -2.92
CA LEU A 528 25.83 -16.65 -1.57
C LEU A 528 27.19 -16.01 -1.22
N ARG A 529 27.82 -15.33 -2.19
CA ARG A 529 29.08 -14.60 -2.01
C ARG A 529 28.91 -13.08 -2.06
N GLN A 530 27.67 -12.59 -1.96
CA GLN A 530 27.39 -11.17 -1.93
C GLN A 530 27.82 -10.59 -0.58
N CYS A 531 28.77 -9.65 -0.61
CA CYS A 531 29.28 -8.99 0.57
C CYS A 531 28.29 -7.95 1.06
N LEU A 532 27.88 -8.04 2.33
CA LEU A 532 26.98 -7.07 2.97
C LEU A 532 27.71 -5.83 3.52
N ALA A 533 29.05 -5.88 3.61
CA ALA A 533 29.89 -4.80 4.12
C ALA A 533 31.04 -4.49 3.13
N PRO A 534 30.75 -3.96 1.93
CA PRO A 534 31.77 -3.67 0.92
C PRO A 534 32.66 -2.47 1.35
N ALA A 535 33.97 -2.68 1.29
CA ALA A 535 34.99 -1.72 1.73
C ALA A 535 35.51 -0.87 0.57
N LEU A 536 36.28 0.18 0.89
CA LEU A 536 37.03 0.95 -0.10
C LEU A 536 38.06 0.03 -0.80
N PRO A 537 38.34 0.24 -2.10
CA PRO A 537 39.42 -0.47 -2.78
C PRO A 537 40.76 -0.24 -2.06
N LEU A 538 41.66 -1.23 -2.06
CA LEU A 538 43.04 -1.04 -1.56
C LEU A 538 43.83 0.03 -2.32
N THR A 539 43.38 0.35 -3.54
CA THR A 539 43.91 1.45 -4.37
C THR A 539 43.31 2.81 -4.02
N ALA A 540 42.43 2.89 -3.02
CA ALA A 540 41.95 4.17 -2.51
C ALA A 540 43.11 4.89 -1.81
N VAL A 541 43.24 6.18 -2.10
CA VAL A 541 44.26 7.05 -1.51
C VAL A 541 43.57 8.27 -0.92
N CYS A 542 44.16 8.81 0.14
CA CYS A 542 43.70 10.04 0.77
C CYS A 542 43.77 11.21 -0.23
N ALA A 543 42.70 11.98 -0.34
CA ALA A 543 42.63 13.13 -1.22
C ALA A 543 43.64 14.24 -0.84
N ILE A 544 44.10 14.24 0.42
CA ILE A 544 44.99 15.25 0.99
C ILE A 544 46.46 14.80 0.88
N CYS A 545 46.86 13.72 1.55
CA CYS A 545 48.26 13.27 1.53
C CYS A 545 48.62 12.35 0.35
N LYS A 546 47.64 11.92 -0.46
CA LYS A 546 47.81 11.00 -1.60
C LYS A 546 48.30 9.59 -1.25
N GLU A 547 48.35 9.24 0.03
CA GLU A 547 48.75 7.91 0.50
C GLU A 547 47.56 7.00 0.77
N GLY A 548 47.78 5.68 0.64
CA GLY A 548 46.78 4.63 0.88
C GLY A 548 46.73 4.17 2.33
N TYR A 549 46.27 2.94 2.57
CA TYR A 549 46.35 2.30 3.88
C TYR A 549 47.82 2.12 4.30
N GLN A 550 48.23 2.67 5.45
CA GLN A 550 49.54 2.40 6.06
C GLN A 550 49.39 1.26 7.07
N GLU A 551 50.17 0.18 6.91
CA GLU A 551 50.30 -0.88 7.91
C GLU A 551 51.46 -0.51 8.85
N SER A 552 51.14 -0.15 10.09
CA SER A 552 52.13 -0.03 11.17
C SER A 552 52.24 -1.36 11.92
N GLU A 553 53.45 -1.76 12.29
CA GLU A 553 53.73 -3.02 13.02
C GLU A 553 53.22 -3.02 14.48
N ASP A 554 52.64 -1.91 14.97
CA ASP A 554 52.01 -1.78 16.28
C ASP A 554 50.48 -1.85 16.21
N PHE A 555 49.90 -2.77 16.99
CA PHE A 555 48.50 -3.23 16.93
C PHE A 555 47.43 -2.26 17.48
N GLU A 556 47.73 -0.98 17.73
CA GLU A 556 46.78 -0.06 18.41
C GLU A 556 46.27 1.15 17.62
N SER A 557 46.71 1.42 16.38
CA SER A 557 46.05 2.45 15.55
C SER A 557 46.17 2.24 14.04
N VAL A 558 45.23 1.50 13.46
CA VAL A 558 45.12 1.41 11.99
C VAL A 558 44.51 2.71 11.46
N GLN A 559 45.31 3.57 10.81
CA GLN A 559 44.79 4.75 10.10
C GLN A 559 43.88 4.30 8.95
N THR A 560 42.57 4.46 9.13
CA THR A 560 41.57 4.02 8.16
C THR A 560 41.14 5.17 7.26
N LEU A 561 41.21 4.95 5.94
CA LEU A 561 40.62 5.86 4.95
C LEU A 561 39.10 5.91 5.11
N MET A 562 38.53 7.11 5.06
CA MET A 562 37.10 7.35 5.23
C MET A 562 36.53 8.16 4.05
N GLU A 563 35.48 7.65 3.40
CA GLU A 563 34.73 8.34 2.34
C GLU A 563 33.58 9.15 2.92
N CYS A 564 33.54 10.45 2.64
CA CYS A 564 32.48 11.32 3.14
C CYS A 564 31.13 11.06 2.43
N SER A 565 30.04 10.87 3.17
CA SER A 565 28.69 10.69 2.60
C SER A 565 28.18 11.94 1.87
N GLU A 566 28.63 13.12 2.28
CA GLU A 566 28.18 14.40 1.73
C GLU A 566 29.03 14.87 0.55
N CYS A 567 30.35 14.91 0.70
CA CYS A 567 31.25 15.43 -0.36
C CYS A 567 31.97 14.35 -1.18
N ALA A 568 31.76 13.06 -0.85
CA ALA A 568 32.40 11.91 -1.50
C ALA A 568 33.94 11.90 -1.50
N GLN A 569 34.60 12.77 -0.72
CA GLN A 569 36.06 12.76 -0.59
C GLN A 569 36.53 11.63 0.33
N ILE A 570 37.57 10.92 -0.09
CA ILE A 570 38.26 9.91 0.72
C ILE A 570 39.44 10.58 1.40
N THR A 571 39.49 10.57 2.72
CA THR A 571 40.57 11.20 3.49
C THR A 571 40.89 10.38 4.72
N HIS A 572 42.13 10.44 5.21
CA HIS A 572 42.41 10.07 6.58
C HIS A 572 41.75 11.09 7.52
N PRO A 573 41.11 10.65 8.62
CA PRO A 573 40.55 11.56 9.61
C PRO A 573 41.54 12.61 10.10
N GLU A 574 42.78 12.20 10.33
CA GLU A 574 43.89 13.05 10.80
C GLU A 574 44.39 14.05 9.76
N CYS A 575 44.20 13.79 8.47
CA CYS A 575 44.56 14.72 7.40
C CYS A 575 43.63 15.94 7.35
N ILE A 576 42.47 15.91 8.00
CA ILE A 576 41.53 17.03 8.05
C ILE A 576 41.91 17.95 9.21
N LYS A 577 42.65 19.04 8.91
CA LYS A 577 43.10 20.03 9.91
C LYS A 577 42.01 21.00 10.42
N VAL A 578 40.73 20.71 10.18
CA VAL A 578 39.61 21.61 10.54
C VAL A 578 39.06 21.19 11.92
N PRO A 579 38.81 22.11 12.87
CA PRO A 579 38.38 21.71 14.21
C PRO A 579 37.02 20.97 14.18
N GLY A 580 36.89 19.85 14.89
CA GLY A 580 35.65 19.06 15.00
C GLY A 580 35.84 17.61 14.55
N GLU A 581 35.10 16.70 15.17
CA GLU A 581 35.11 15.27 14.80
C GLU A 581 34.04 14.96 13.75
N GLY A 582 34.39 14.09 12.80
CA GLY A 582 33.47 13.55 11.80
C GLY A 582 32.65 12.40 12.39
N ILE A 583 31.43 12.20 11.87
CA ILE A 583 30.51 11.18 12.39
C ILE A 583 30.61 9.93 11.51
N ILE A 584 31.06 8.81 12.09
CA ILE A 584 31.18 7.54 11.37
C ILE A 584 29.78 6.95 11.12
N ASN A 585 29.51 6.58 9.88
CA ASN A 585 28.29 5.87 9.51
C ASN A 585 28.39 4.41 10.00
N LYS A 586 27.47 3.99 10.87
CA LYS A 586 27.47 2.65 11.49
C LYS A 586 27.02 1.53 10.55
N ASP A 587 26.35 1.87 9.46
CA ASP A 587 25.76 0.93 8.50
C ASP A 587 26.70 0.61 7.32
N LEU A 588 27.75 1.41 7.09
CA LEU A 588 28.67 1.24 5.97
C LEU A 588 30.15 1.46 6.39
N PRO A 589 31.03 0.46 6.23
CA PRO A 589 32.44 0.59 6.61
C PRO A 589 33.16 1.70 5.85
N SER A 590 34.10 2.39 6.51
CA SER A 590 34.89 3.48 5.92
C SER A 590 34.02 4.60 5.31
N CYS A 591 32.86 4.88 5.91
CA CYS A 591 31.95 5.94 5.52
C CYS A 591 31.69 6.86 6.71
N TRP A 592 31.66 8.17 6.48
CA TRP A 592 31.44 9.16 7.53
C TRP A 592 30.90 10.48 7.00
N GLU A 593 30.47 11.37 7.87
CA GLU A 593 30.34 12.79 7.58
C GLU A 593 31.62 13.49 8.03
N CYS A 594 32.36 14.11 7.09
CA CYS A 594 33.65 14.71 7.43
C CYS A 594 33.46 16.03 8.21
N PRO A 595 34.43 16.44 9.05
CA PRO A 595 34.36 17.68 9.83
C PRO A 595 34.09 18.96 9.02
N LYS A 596 34.50 18.98 7.74
CA LYS A 596 34.25 20.11 6.83
C LYS A 596 32.76 20.28 6.53
N CYS A 597 32.12 19.21 6.07
CA CYS A 597 30.68 19.21 5.74
C CYS A 597 29.81 19.41 6.98
N ARG A 598 30.28 18.97 8.15
CA ARG A 598 29.55 19.14 9.41
C ARG A 598 29.53 20.59 9.90
N LYS A 599 30.65 21.33 9.79
CA LYS A 599 30.73 22.72 10.24
C LYS A 599 29.87 23.67 9.42
N GLU A 600 29.73 23.42 8.12
CA GLU A 600 28.87 24.21 7.23
C GLU A 600 27.38 24.06 7.57
N ASN A 601 26.98 22.93 8.16
CA ASN A 601 25.61 22.72 8.68
C ASN A 601 25.38 23.31 10.08
N GLY A 602 26.41 23.80 10.76
CA GLY A 602 26.36 24.18 12.19
C GLY A 602 26.34 25.67 12.51
N GLN A 603 26.28 26.57 11.51
CA GLN A 603 26.44 28.02 11.73
C GLN A 603 25.17 28.87 11.74
N TYR A 604 23.98 28.26 11.73
CA TYR A 604 22.74 28.97 12.07
C TYR A 604 22.17 28.42 13.38
N ASN A 605 22.82 28.76 14.49
CA ASN A 605 22.20 28.85 15.81
C ASN A 605 23.22 29.42 16.81
N GLY A 606 23.13 30.73 17.05
CA GLY A 606 23.83 31.40 18.13
C GLY A 606 22.83 32.18 18.98
N LYS A 607 22.33 31.56 20.05
CA LYS A 607 22.19 32.18 21.38
C LYS A 607 22.09 31.07 22.42
N GLU A 608 22.95 31.21 23.42
CA GLU A 608 23.38 30.21 24.39
C GLU A 608 22.33 29.91 25.46
N ASN A 609 22.34 28.68 25.98
CA ASN A 609 22.23 28.43 27.42
C ASN A 609 22.97 27.14 27.78
N ARG A 610 24.10 27.29 28.46
CA ARG A 610 24.93 26.22 29.04
C ARG A 610 24.34 25.76 30.38
N PRO A 611 24.52 24.47 30.73
CA PRO A 611 25.03 24.15 32.06
C PRO A 611 26.41 23.51 31.97
N GLN A 612 27.28 23.89 32.91
CA GLN A 612 28.66 23.44 33.07
C GLN A 612 28.76 21.96 33.41
N ARG A 613 29.78 21.31 32.83
CA ARG A 613 30.32 20.01 33.26
C ARG A 613 31.40 20.22 34.32
N GLN A 614 31.35 19.45 35.39
CA GLN A 614 32.49 18.81 36.08
C GLN A 614 31.94 17.44 36.53
N GLY A 615 32.50 16.26 36.27
CA GLY A 615 33.88 15.86 36.11
C GLY A 615 34.25 14.97 37.30
N GLY A 616 34.22 13.63 37.16
CA GLY A 616 34.66 12.71 38.22
C GLY A 616 34.34 11.25 37.95
N LYS A 617 35.38 10.40 37.95
CA LYS A 617 35.39 8.95 37.69
C LYS A 617 35.17 8.12 38.98
N ALA A 618 34.62 6.91 38.79
CA ALA A 618 34.98 5.60 39.37
C ALA A 618 34.91 5.31 40.89
N GLY A 619 34.62 4.04 41.19
CA GLY A 619 34.76 3.36 42.51
C GLY A 619 33.40 3.15 43.20
N GLU A 620 32.82 1.95 43.19
CA GLU A 620 33.06 0.82 44.11
C GLU A 620 32.50 1.06 45.53
N ASP A 621 31.53 0.20 45.84
CA ASP A 621 31.31 -0.50 47.11
C ASP A 621 30.99 0.22 48.43
N GLU A 622 30.00 -0.41 49.07
CA GLU A 622 29.84 -0.65 50.51
C GLU A 622 29.15 0.37 51.45
N ASN A 623 28.10 -0.19 52.08
CA ASN A 623 27.79 -0.17 53.51
C ASN A 623 27.11 1.02 54.18
N GLY A 624 26.13 0.64 55.04
CA GLY A 624 25.81 1.34 56.29
C GLY A 624 24.55 2.20 56.20
N ASP A 625 23.34 1.65 56.36
CA ASP A 625 22.70 1.26 57.63
C ASP A 625 22.13 2.45 58.43
N GLY A 626 20.94 2.26 59.01
CA GLY A 626 20.44 3.15 60.06
C GLY A 626 18.95 3.50 60.10
N HIS A 627 18.14 2.54 60.58
CA HIS A 627 17.08 2.73 61.58
C HIS A 627 15.72 3.35 61.16
N ARG A 628 14.56 2.95 61.71
CA ARG A 628 14.08 1.81 62.52
C ARG A 628 12.57 2.03 62.74
N ASN A 629 11.90 0.98 63.23
CA ASN A 629 10.54 0.88 63.78
C ASN A 629 9.47 0.47 62.75
N GLY A 630 8.74 -0.63 62.92
CA GLY A 630 8.68 -1.59 64.02
C GLY A 630 7.46 -2.49 63.85
N GLU A 631 7.63 -3.73 64.31
CA GLU A 631 6.59 -4.65 64.78
C GLU A 631 5.87 -5.54 63.75
N SER A 632 6.40 -6.76 63.70
CA SER A 632 5.82 -8.00 63.23
C SER A 632 4.96 -8.66 64.31
N GLU A 633 3.90 -9.35 63.92
CA GLU A 633 3.52 -10.70 64.40
C GLU A 633 3.01 -11.43 63.15
N GLY A 634 3.61 -12.53 62.66
CA GLY A 634 3.70 -13.87 63.27
C GLY A 634 2.50 -14.70 62.78
N SER A 635 2.58 -15.87 62.15
CA SER A 635 3.69 -16.81 61.91
C SER A 635 3.20 -17.93 60.98
N SER A 636 4.18 -18.55 60.31
CA SER A 636 4.35 -19.90 59.72
C SER A 636 3.28 -20.98 60.02
N GLU A 637 3.04 -21.98 59.15
CA GLU A 637 3.92 -23.08 58.70
C GLU A 637 3.53 -23.50 57.26
N GLY A 638 4.37 -24.04 56.35
CA GLY A 638 5.56 -24.87 56.49
C GLY A 638 5.26 -26.27 55.93
N GLY A 639 5.82 -26.63 54.76
CA GLY A 639 5.74 -28.00 54.24
C GLY A 639 6.07 -28.15 52.75
N GLU A 640 7.36 -28.30 52.44
CA GLU A 640 7.84 -28.81 51.15
C GLU A 640 7.53 -30.31 50.98
N ALA A 641 7.12 -30.70 49.77
CA ALA A 641 7.49 -31.99 49.18
C ALA A 641 7.25 -31.96 47.65
N THR A 642 8.25 -32.40 46.88
CA THR A 642 8.12 -32.90 45.49
C THR A 642 8.72 -34.32 45.49
N PRO A 643 8.66 -35.13 44.41
CA PRO A 643 7.75 -35.20 43.25
C PRO A 643 7.21 -36.65 43.02
N SER A 644 6.23 -36.86 42.14
CA SER A 644 6.18 -38.03 41.22
C SER A 644 4.91 -38.10 40.35
N ASP A 645 5.16 -38.21 39.05
CA ASP A 645 4.58 -39.12 38.05
C ASP A 645 3.06 -39.33 37.87
N THR A 646 2.64 -38.94 36.65
CA THR A 646 1.73 -39.62 35.71
C THR A 646 0.44 -40.27 36.20
N SER A 647 -0.69 -39.76 35.70
CA SER A 647 -1.62 -40.59 34.92
C SER A 647 -2.57 -39.77 34.06
N VAL A 648 -2.75 -40.27 32.84
CA VAL A 648 -3.74 -39.85 31.84
C VAL A 648 -5.05 -40.56 32.15
N VAL A 649 -6.17 -39.84 32.20
CA VAL A 649 -7.51 -40.43 32.02
C VAL A 649 -8.34 -39.51 31.12
N LEU A 650 -8.72 -40.07 29.98
CA LEU A 650 -9.80 -39.61 29.11
C LEU A 650 -11.13 -40.13 29.67
N SER A 651 -12.16 -39.29 29.73
CA SER A 651 -13.56 -39.72 29.75
C SER A 651 -14.43 -38.70 29.00
N ASP A 652 -15.26 -39.27 28.12
CA ASP A 652 -16.28 -38.66 27.27
C ASP A 652 -17.57 -38.28 28.01
N GLU A 653 -18.29 -37.33 27.39
CA GLU A 653 -19.74 -37.04 27.38
C GLU A 653 -20.56 -36.88 28.69
N VAL A 654 -21.38 -35.82 28.76
CA VAL A 654 -22.87 -35.88 28.87
C VAL A 654 -23.49 -34.47 28.78
N ARG A 655 -24.67 -34.45 28.15
CA ARG A 655 -25.63 -33.37 27.85
C ARG A 655 -26.01 -32.42 28.99
N GLY A 656 -26.40 -31.20 28.61
CA GLY A 656 -27.35 -30.36 29.35
C GLY A 656 -28.11 -29.42 28.40
N GLN A 657 -29.41 -29.68 28.21
CA GLN A 657 -30.35 -28.75 27.56
C GLN A 657 -30.63 -27.56 28.50
N GLY A 658 -30.53 -26.33 28.00
CA GLY A 658 -31.00 -25.11 28.67
C GLY A 658 -32.00 -24.37 27.77
N SER A 659 -33.24 -24.25 28.24
CA SER A 659 -34.40 -23.68 27.56
C SER A 659 -34.36 -22.14 27.56
N CYS A 660 -34.45 -21.49 26.39
CA CYS A 660 -34.72 -20.05 26.32
C CYS A 660 -36.23 -19.81 26.43
N VAL A 661 -36.66 -19.25 27.57
CA VAL A 661 -38.04 -18.79 27.79
C VAL A 661 -38.21 -17.42 27.11
N THR A 662 -39.08 -17.35 26.11
CA THR A 662 -39.51 -16.07 25.53
C THR A 662 -40.77 -15.60 26.26
N VAL A 663 -40.69 -14.52 27.03
CA VAL A 663 -41.86 -13.87 27.62
C VAL A 663 -42.33 -12.74 26.70
N THR A 664 -43.38 -13.00 25.92
CA THR A 664 -44.10 -11.97 25.18
C THR A 664 -45.27 -11.46 26.01
N LEU A 665 -45.27 -10.17 26.34
CA LEU A 665 -46.47 -9.44 26.76
C LEU A 665 -47.14 -8.82 25.53
N GLN A 666 -48.35 -9.28 25.21
CA GLN A 666 -49.36 -8.59 24.39
C GLN A 666 -50.56 -8.32 25.31
N PRO A 667 -51.37 -7.24 25.14
CA PRO A 667 -52.20 -7.01 23.93
C PRO A 667 -52.38 -5.50 23.55
N SER A 668 -52.82 -5.13 22.34
CA SER A 668 -54.22 -5.23 21.88
C SER A 668 -54.39 -4.99 20.37
N ARG A 669 -55.46 -5.61 19.84
CA ARG A 669 -55.83 -5.76 18.42
C ARG A 669 -56.54 -4.52 17.85
N GLY A 670 -56.35 -4.23 16.56
CA GLY A 670 -57.23 -3.29 15.85
C GLY A 670 -56.98 -3.07 14.35
N ARG A 671 -57.56 -3.97 13.52
CA ARG A 671 -58.00 -3.81 12.10
C ARG A 671 -56.98 -3.84 10.93
N ARG A 672 -57.48 -4.45 9.85
CA ARG A 672 -56.86 -5.00 8.63
C ARG A 672 -56.93 -4.01 7.44
N ASP A 673 -55.84 -3.95 6.66
CA ASP A 673 -55.64 -4.10 5.18
C ASP A 673 -56.56 -3.38 4.15
N PRO A 674 -56.23 -3.23 2.82
CA PRO A 674 -55.02 -3.66 2.06
C PRO A 674 -54.49 -2.69 0.94
N SER A 675 -53.24 -2.88 0.46
CA SER A 675 -52.88 -2.98 -1.00
C SER A 675 -51.36 -2.97 -1.33
N ALA A 676 -51.00 -3.82 -2.31
CA ALA A 676 -49.75 -3.97 -3.11
C ALA A 676 -48.49 -4.57 -2.42
N ILE A 677 -48.17 -5.87 -2.53
CA ILE A 677 -47.71 -6.73 -3.66
C ILE A 677 -46.28 -6.42 -4.17
N VAL A 678 -45.31 -7.28 -3.81
CA VAL A 678 -44.08 -7.64 -4.57
C VAL A 678 -43.70 -9.11 -4.26
N PRO A 679 -43.24 -9.93 -5.22
CA PRO A 679 -43.24 -11.41 -5.12
C PRO A 679 -42.00 -12.04 -4.47
N LYS A 680 -42.24 -13.24 -3.92
CA LYS A 680 -41.33 -14.16 -3.23
C LYS A 680 -40.93 -15.31 -4.17
N LEU A 681 -39.67 -15.74 -4.14
CA LEU A 681 -39.22 -17.02 -4.70
C LEU A 681 -38.30 -17.72 -3.69
N GLU A 682 -38.84 -18.75 -3.04
CA GLU A 682 -38.13 -19.77 -2.24
C GLU A 682 -38.17 -21.09 -3.01
N ALA A 683 -37.12 -21.91 -2.91
CA ALA A 683 -37.16 -23.32 -3.28
C ALA A 683 -36.58 -24.16 -2.13
N ASN A 684 -37.47 -24.97 -1.54
CA ASN A 684 -37.19 -25.93 -0.49
C ASN A 684 -36.72 -27.27 -1.06
N LEU A 685 -35.78 -27.90 -0.36
CA LEU A 685 -35.39 -29.30 -0.46
C LEU A 685 -36.51 -30.20 0.10
N SER A 686 -36.75 -31.35 -0.53
CA SER A 686 -37.61 -32.42 -0.01
C SER A 686 -36.85 -33.75 0.00
N SER A 687 -37.03 -34.47 1.11
CA SER A 687 -36.49 -35.80 1.39
C SER A 687 -37.59 -36.86 1.36
N ARG A 688 -37.22 -38.08 0.95
CA ARG A 688 -37.89 -39.39 1.12
C ARG A 688 -36.75 -40.41 1.11
N SER A 689 -36.68 -41.54 1.81
CA SER A 689 -37.35 -42.17 2.96
C SER A 689 -36.69 -43.58 3.05
N LEU A 690 -36.31 -44.07 4.23
CA LEU A 690 -35.73 -45.40 4.50
C LEU A 690 -36.72 -46.57 4.22
N PRO A 691 -36.31 -47.87 4.25
CA PRO A 691 -36.30 -48.63 5.53
C PRO A 691 -35.22 -49.74 5.71
N GLN A 692 -34.76 -49.83 6.98
CA GLN A 692 -34.59 -51.03 7.84
C GLN A 692 -33.72 -52.23 7.40
N ASN A 693 -32.63 -52.56 8.13
CA ASN A 693 -32.66 -53.46 9.31
C ASN A 693 -31.27 -53.88 9.87
N HIS A 694 -31.19 -53.82 11.20
CA HIS A 694 -30.49 -54.68 12.18
C HIS A 694 -28.96 -54.97 12.19
N LYS A 695 -28.39 -54.56 13.35
CA LYS A 695 -27.58 -55.32 14.33
C LYS A 695 -26.09 -55.64 14.03
N ALA A 696 -25.25 -54.85 14.70
CA ALA A 696 -24.42 -55.23 15.86
C ALA A 696 -23.20 -56.16 15.67
N LEU A 697 -22.03 -55.58 16.06
CA LEU A 697 -20.96 -56.16 16.90
C LEU A 697 -20.09 -57.28 16.25
N LEU A 698 -18.79 -57.45 16.49
CA LEU A 698 -17.71 -56.83 17.27
C LEU A 698 -16.40 -57.43 16.72
N HIS A 699 -15.31 -56.66 16.85
CA HIS A 699 -13.95 -57.09 17.21
C HIS A 699 -13.08 -57.93 16.27
N SER A 700 -11.88 -57.38 16.06
CA SER A 700 -10.64 -58.07 15.69
C SER A 700 -10.06 -58.85 16.89
N PRO A 701 -9.21 -59.86 16.65
CA PRO A 701 -7.87 -59.72 17.25
C PRO A 701 -6.68 -60.27 16.42
N HIS A 702 -5.55 -59.59 16.63
CA HIS A 702 -4.15 -60.03 16.75
C HIS A 702 -3.58 -61.27 16.01
N ARG A 703 -2.69 -60.95 15.04
CA ARG A 703 -1.22 -61.19 14.98
C ARG A 703 -0.58 -62.55 15.38
N LEU A 704 0.34 -62.97 14.48
CA LEU A 704 1.56 -63.82 14.61
C LEU A 704 1.45 -65.23 13.94
N PRO A 705 2.58 -65.90 13.57
CA PRO A 705 3.38 -65.60 12.38
C PRO A 705 3.81 -66.87 11.60
N ARG A 706 4.65 -66.66 10.58
CA ARG A 706 5.65 -67.60 10.01
C ARG A 706 5.20 -68.72 9.05
N GLU A 707 5.86 -68.63 7.88
CA GLU A 707 6.63 -69.67 7.19
C GLU A 707 6.03 -70.45 6.01
N ARG A 708 6.82 -70.34 4.92
CA ARG A 708 7.31 -71.38 4.01
C ARG A 708 6.45 -71.78 2.80
N ILE A 709 7.12 -71.58 1.64
CA ILE A 709 7.23 -72.50 0.49
C ILE A 709 5.91 -72.63 -0.31
N GLY A 710 5.83 -72.42 -1.62
CA GLY A 710 6.81 -72.40 -2.70
C GLY A 710 6.17 -73.07 -3.92
N LYS A 711 6.66 -72.68 -5.12
CA LYS A 711 6.45 -73.32 -6.45
C LYS A 711 5.09 -73.05 -7.13
N LYS A 712 5.11 -72.34 -8.28
CA LYS A 712 5.28 -72.85 -9.68
C LYS A 712 4.12 -73.80 -10.02
N THR A 713 3.29 -73.52 -11.03
CA THR A 713 3.59 -73.73 -12.46
C THR A 713 2.51 -73.02 -13.32
N GLN A 714 2.91 -72.27 -14.35
CA GLN A 714 2.80 -72.57 -15.80
C GLN A 714 1.35 -72.69 -16.31
N SER A 715 0.95 -71.80 -17.23
CA SER A 715 0.94 -72.01 -18.71
C SER A 715 -0.16 -73.01 -19.08
N GLU A 716 -1.14 -72.70 -19.92
CA GLU A 716 -0.93 -72.29 -21.31
C GLU A 716 -2.22 -71.80 -21.96
N LYS A 717 -2.05 -70.97 -23.00
CA LYS A 717 -3.08 -70.52 -23.96
C LYS A 717 -3.60 -71.71 -24.78
N VAL A 718 -4.84 -71.63 -25.28
CA VAL A 718 -5.19 -71.78 -26.72
C VAL A 718 -6.52 -71.05 -27.01
N LYS A 719 -6.59 -70.45 -28.21
CA LYS A 719 -7.63 -69.61 -28.83
C LYS A 719 -8.64 -70.41 -29.68
N SER A 720 -9.81 -69.82 -29.91
CA SER A 720 -10.50 -69.57 -31.21
C SER A 720 -12.00 -69.34 -30.93
N SER A 721 -12.83 -68.63 -31.70
CA SER A 721 -12.78 -67.47 -32.60
C SER A 721 -14.25 -67.24 -32.99
N ASP A 722 -14.74 -65.99 -33.11
CA ASP A 722 -15.71 -65.60 -34.16
C ASP A 722 -15.96 -64.07 -34.26
N SER A 723 -15.97 -63.60 -35.53
CA SER A 723 -16.61 -62.41 -36.17
C SER A 723 -16.56 -61.01 -35.50
N CYS A 724 -15.77 -60.02 -35.98
CA CYS A 724 -15.99 -59.00 -37.07
C CYS A 724 -16.98 -57.83 -36.76
N PRO A 725 -16.80 -56.59 -37.29
CA PRO A 725 -15.72 -56.06 -38.13
C PRO A 725 -15.05 -54.71 -37.69
N SER A 726 -13.75 -54.63 -38.00
CA SER A 726 -12.94 -53.54 -38.59
C SER A 726 -13.15 -52.05 -38.24
N SER A 727 -12.09 -51.41 -37.71
CA SER A 727 -10.98 -50.93 -38.57
C SER A 727 -9.78 -50.42 -37.74
N THR A 728 -8.61 -51.03 -37.94
CA THR A 728 -7.31 -50.46 -37.58
C THR A 728 -6.34 -50.81 -38.69
N LEU A 729 -5.69 -49.80 -39.25
CA LEU A 729 -4.46 -49.94 -40.01
C LEU A 729 -3.38 -49.15 -39.25
N ARG A 730 -2.36 -49.87 -38.77
CA ARG A 730 -0.99 -49.36 -38.50
C ARG A 730 -0.12 -49.86 -39.67
N PRO A 731 1.06 -49.29 -40.01
CA PRO A 731 2.12 -48.67 -39.16
C PRO A 731 2.61 -47.32 -39.77
N SER A 732 3.60 -46.54 -39.29
CA SER A 732 4.99 -46.81 -38.89
C SER A 732 5.63 -45.55 -38.27
N ALA A 733 6.80 -45.73 -37.68
CA ALA A 733 7.60 -44.75 -36.93
C ALA A 733 7.85 -43.41 -37.64
N GLU A 734 7.62 -42.31 -36.94
CA GLU A 734 8.37 -41.07 -37.13
C GLU A 734 8.34 -40.20 -35.87
N GLN A 735 9.42 -39.47 -35.68
CA GLN A 735 9.72 -38.61 -34.55
C GLN A 735 8.65 -37.52 -34.39
N ASN A 736 8.14 -37.29 -33.18
CA ASN A 736 7.73 -35.97 -32.69
C ASN A 736 7.41 -36.02 -31.19
N GLY A 737 8.08 -35.15 -30.42
CA GLY A 737 7.69 -34.82 -29.05
C GLY A 737 6.46 -33.93 -29.12
N GLY A 738 5.31 -34.48 -28.75
CA GLY A 738 4.05 -33.75 -28.69
C GLY A 738 3.80 -33.18 -27.31
N ASN A 739 3.52 -31.88 -27.25
CA ASN A 739 2.83 -31.18 -26.17
C ASN A 739 1.64 -32.02 -25.67
N GLU A 740 1.60 -32.30 -24.36
CA GLU A 740 0.36 -32.68 -23.71
C GLU A 740 -0.59 -31.47 -23.73
N PRO A 741 -1.89 -31.64 -23.96
CA PRO A 741 -2.82 -30.51 -24.05
C PRO A 741 -2.96 -29.78 -22.70
N GLY A 742 -2.77 -28.45 -22.68
CA GLY A 742 -2.81 -27.63 -21.45
C GLY A 742 -4.14 -27.68 -20.67
N TRP A 743 -5.24 -28.06 -21.33
CA TRP A 743 -6.55 -28.20 -20.70
C TRP A 743 -6.64 -29.36 -19.70
N GLU A 744 -5.84 -30.43 -19.86
CA GLU A 744 -5.87 -31.55 -18.91
C GLU A 744 -5.44 -31.12 -17.50
N ARG A 745 -4.44 -30.25 -17.38
CA ARG A 745 -3.98 -29.74 -16.08
C ARG A 745 -5.08 -28.94 -15.37
N GLU A 746 -5.75 -28.03 -16.07
CA GLU A 746 -6.78 -27.18 -15.45
C GLU A 746 -8.02 -27.99 -15.06
N VAL A 747 -8.37 -29.00 -15.84
CA VAL A 747 -9.43 -29.96 -15.48
C VAL A 747 -9.01 -30.74 -14.23
N TRP A 748 -7.81 -31.32 -14.18
CA TRP A 748 -7.35 -32.08 -13.01
C TRP A 748 -7.18 -31.23 -11.76
N VAL A 749 -6.66 -30.00 -11.87
CA VAL A 749 -6.59 -29.09 -10.72
C VAL A 749 -8.00 -28.73 -10.24
N SER A 750 -8.97 -28.56 -11.15
CA SER A 750 -10.37 -28.34 -10.79
C SER A 750 -10.99 -29.54 -10.07
N VAL A 751 -10.69 -30.77 -10.51
CA VAL A 751 -11.06 -32.01 -9.81
C VAL A 751 -10.40 -32.08 -8.42
N PHE A 752 -9.12 -31.77 -8.34
CA PHE A 752 -8.34 -31.78 -7.10
C PHE A 752 -8.87 -30.81 -6.03
N ARG A 753 -9.60 -29.75 -6.41
CA ARG A 753 -10.24 -28.84 -5.43
C ARG A 753 -11.29 -29.51 -4.57
N TYR A 754 -11.86 -30.63 -5.02
CA TYR A 754 -12.85 -31.41 -4.26
C TYR A 754 -12.21 -32.45 -3.33
N LEU A 755 -10.89 -32.64 -3.42
CA LEU A 755 -10.17 -33.61 -2.60
C LEU A 755 -9.73 -32.99 -1.28
N THR A 756 -9.75 -33.81 -0.21
CA THR A 756 -9.11 -33.45 1.05
C THR A 756 -7.60 -33.37 0.90
N ARG A 757 -6.92 -32.68 1.82
CA ARG A 757 -5.45 -32.58 1.82
C ARG A 757 -4.75 -33.95 1.91
N ALA A 758 -5.39 -34.90 2.60
CA ALA A 758 -4.88 -36.27 2.70
C ALA A 758 -4.96 -37.00 1.35
N GLU A 759 -6.10 -36.89 0.67
CA GLU A 759 -6.31 -37.48 -0.66
C GLU A 759 -5.41 -36.81 -1.72
N LEU A 760 -5.18 -35.50 -1.62
CA LEU A 760 -4.23 -34.79 -2.48
C LEU A 760 -2.81 -35.34 -2.32
N CYS A 761 -2.36 -35.62 -1.10
CA CYS A 761 -1.05 -36.23 -0.87
C CYS A 761 -0.94 -37.62 -1.51
N VAL A 762 -2.02 -38.41 -1.50
CA VAL A 762 -2.08 -39.71 -2.20
C VAL A 762 -2.02 -39.50 -3.72
N CYS A 763 -2.79 -38.56 -4.25
CA CYS A 763 -2.76 -38.21 -5.68
C CYS A 763 -1.37 -37.75 -6.13
N MET A 764 -0.69 -36.97 -5.30
CA MET A 764 0.68 -36.51 -5.56
C MET A 764 1.70 -37.66 -5.63
N ALA A 765 1.39 -38.85 -5.12
CA ALA A 765 2.27 -40.02 -5.20
C ALA A 765 2.10 -40.82 -6.51
N VAL A 766 1.07 -40.53 -7.31
CA VAL A 766 0.70 -41.32 -8.50
C VAL A 766 1.72 -41.16 -9.63
N CYS A 767 2.02 -39.92 -10.02
CA CYS A 767 3.00 -39.64 -11.08
C CYS A 767 3.60 -38.24 -10.95
N LYS A 768 4.62 -37.92 -11.76
CA LYS A 768 5.27 -36.60 -11.73
C LYS A 768 4.32 -35.44 -12.08
N SER A 769 3.36 -35.67 -12.98
CA SER A 769 2.37 -34.65 -13.38
C SER A 769 1.39 -34.37 -12.24
N TRP A 770 0.82 -35.42 -11.63
CA TRP A 770 -0.06 -35.30 -10.47
C TRP A 770 0.65 -34.72 -9.24
N TYR A 771 1.93 -35.04 -9.04
CA TYR A 771 2.75 -34.37 -8.02
C TYR A 771 2.83 -32.86 -8.26
N LYS A 772 3.08 -32.43 -9.50
CA LYS A 772 3.19 -31.00 -9.87
C LYS A 772 1.83 -30.29 -9.74
N TRP A 773 0.76 -30.88 -10.27
CA TRP A 773 -0.60 -30.32 -10.23
C TRP A 773 -1.15 -30.29 -8.80
N GLY A 774 -0.89 -31.34 -8.02
CA GLY A 774 -1.24 -31.38 -6.61
C GLY A 774 -0.45 -30.39 -5.74
N CYS A 775 0.63 -29.79 -6.24
CA CYS A 775 1.31 -28.66 -5.58
C CYS A 775 0.71 -27.28 -5.90
N ASP A 776 -0.34 -27.19 -6.74
CA ASP A 776 -0.93 -25.92 -7.15
C ASP A 776 -1.41 -25.10 -5.93
N LYS A 777 -1.01 -23.83 -5.86
CA LYS A 777 -1.29 -22.91 -4.75
C LYS A 777 -2.80 -22.76 -4.45
N ARG A 778 -3.67 -22.94 -5.46
CA ARG A 778 -5.13 -22.88 -5.31
C ARG A 778 -5.67 -23.99 -4.39
N LEU A 779 -4.95 -25.10 -4.26
CA LEU A 779 -5.33 -26.27 -3.47
C LEU A 779 -4.89 -26.17 -2.00
N TRP A 780 -3.92 -25.30 -1.69
CA TRP A 780 -3.27 -25.21 -0.38
C TRP A 780 -3.49 -23.87 0.31
N THR A 781 -4.71 -23.34 0.25
CA THR A 781 -5.08 -22.05 0.85
C THR A 781 -4.79 -21.98 2.35
N ARG A 782 -4.92 -23.11 3.07
CA ARG A 782 -4.55 -23.24 4.49
C ARG A 782 -3.67 -24.47 4.70
N ILE A 783 -2.60 -24.31 5.48
CA ILE A 783 -1.73 -25.39 5.97
C ILE A 783 -1.67 -25.30 7.49
N SER A 784 -1.84 -26.43 8.19
CA SER A 784 -1.69 -26.50 9.64
C SER A 784 -0.61 -27.53 9.99
N LEU A 785 0.29 -27.13 10.87
CA LEU A 785 1.29 -27.93 11.55
C LEU A 785 1.10 -27.80 13.07
N SER A 786 -0.14 -27.62 13.50
CA SER A 786 -0.47 -27.49 14.91
C SER A 786 0.05 -28.69 15.71
N ARG A 787 0.66 -28.44 16.87
CA ARG A 787 1.28 -29.42 17.78
C ARG A 787 2.40 -30.25 17.14
N CYS A 788 3.01 -29.77 16.06
CA CYS A 788 4.12 -30.47 15.42
C CYS A 788 5.42 -30.34 16.25
N HIS A 789 5.93 -31.46 16.77
CA HIS A 789 7.12 -31.48 17.61
C HIS A 789 8.45 -31.27 16.85
N SER A 790 8.46 -31.47 15.53
CA SER A 790 9.65 -31.29 14.69
C SER A 790 9.26 -30.96 13.25
N ILE A 791 9.67 -29.79 12.76
CA ILE A 791 9.43 -29.35 11.38
C ILE A 791 10.68 -29.61 10.55
N SER A 792 10.62 -30.59 9.65
CA SER A 792 11.75 -30.96 8.80
C SER A 792 12.03 -29.90 7.72
N PRO A 793 13.28 -29.78 7.22
CA PRO A 793 13.61 -28.90 6.08
C PRO A 793 12.76 -29.19 4.83
N GLN A 794 12.40 -30.45 4.60
CA GLN A 794 11.52 -30.87 3.51
C GLN A 794 10.09 -30.35 3.71
N ALA A 795 9.57 -30.37 4.94
CA ALA A 795 8.27 -29.80 5.28
C ALA A 795 8.26 -28.29 5.03
N LEU A 796 9.28 -27.56 5.51
CA LEU A 796 9.40 -26.12 5.26
C LEU A 796 9.48 -25.81 3.76
N THR A 797 10.26 -26.59 2.99
CA THR A 797 10.35 -26.45 1.53
C THR A 797 9.00 -26.73 0.86
N GLY A 798 8.27 -27.72 1.35
CA GLY A 798 6.93 -28.06 0.87
C GLY A 798 5.90 -26.95 1.12
N ILE A 799 5.98 -26.26 2.26
CA ILE A 799 5.14 -25.09 2.56
C ILE A 799 5.44 -23.96 1.57
N ILE A 800 6.72 -23.65 1.36
CA ILE A 800 7.15 -22.60 0.43
C ILE A 800 6.72 -22.92 -1.01
N LYS A 801 6.80 -24.17 -1.46
CA LYS A 801 6.34 -24.52 -2.81
C LYS A 801 4.83 -24.32 -3.01
N ARG A 802 4.04 -24.47 -1.95
CA ARG A 802 2.57 -24.43 -1.98
C ARG A 802 1.99 -23.04 -1.70
N GLN A 803 2.78 -22.12 -1.16
CA GLN A 803 2.40 -20.70 -0.96
C GLN A 803 1.03 -20.52 -0.27
N PRO A 804 0.82 -21.03 0.96
CA PRO A 804 -0.46 -20.90 1.66
C PRO A 804 -0.81 -19.44 1.98
N VAL A 805 -2.12 -19.17 2.05
CA VAL A 805 -2.68 -17.89 2.51
C VAL A 805 -2.80 -17.87 4.04
N THR A 806 -3.16 -19.01 4.63
CA THR A 806 -3.24 -19.23 6.08
C THR A 806 -2.24 -20.28 6.51
N LEU A 807 -1.37 -19.96 7.46
CA LEU A 807 -0.42 -20.89 8.05
C LEU A 807 -0.65 -21.00 9.56
N ASP A 808 -0.93 -22.21 10.02
CA ASP A 808 -1.14 -22.50 11.43
C ASP A 808 0.02 -23.32 11.98
N LEU A 809 0.72 -22.75 12.95
CA LEU A 809 1.88 -23.31 13.64
C LEU A 809 1.62 -23.40 15.15
N SER A 810 0.36 -23.41 15.58
CA SER A 810 -0.01 -23.39 16.99
C SER A 810 0.64 -24.55 17.74
N TRP A 811 1.27 -24.28 18.89
CA TRP A 811 1.94 -25.30 19.71
C TRP A 811 3.03 -26.09 18.97
N ALA A 812 3.51 -25.60 17.82
CA ALA A 812 4.59 -26.24 17.08
C ALA A 812 5.95 -25.81 17.63
N LYS A 813 6.92 -26.73 17.61
CA LYS A 813 8.31 -26.45 17.98
C LYS A 813 9.06 -25.82 16.80
N ILE A 814 8.75 -24.57 16.49
CA ILE A 814 9.42 -23.78 15.47
C ILE A 814 10.47 -22.86 16.09
N SER A 815 11.64 -22.70 15.47
CA SER A 815 12.67 -21.73 15.86
C SER A 815 12.53 -20.39 15.13
N LYS A 816 13.11 -19.31 15.69
CA LYS A 816 13.20 -17.98 15.03
C LYS A 816 13.71 -18.06 13.59
N LYS A 817 14.76 -18.87 13.35
CA LYS A 817 15.36 -19.04 12.02
C LYS A 817 14.38 -19.70 11.04
N GLN A 818 13.66 -20.74 11.48
CA GLN A 818 12.68 -21.43 10.65
C GLN A 818 11.49 -20.53 10.34
N LEU A 819 10.94 -19.81 11.33
CA LEU A 819 9.84 -18.87 11.10
C LEU A 819 10.28 -17.72 10.19
N SER A 820 11.45 -17.13 10.43
CA SER A 820 12.05 -16.11 9.54
C SER A 820 12.20 -16.61 8.10
N TRP A 821 12.60 -17.88 7.94
CA TRP A 821 12.77 -18.49 6.62
C TRP A 821 11.44 -18.65 5.88
N LEU A 822 10.36 -18.99 6.59
CA LEU A 822 9.02 -19.10 6.02
C LEU A 822 8.45 -17.72 5.67
N ILE A 823 8.43 -16.77 6.60
CA ILE A 823 7.80 -15.46 6.38
C ILE A 823 8.48 -14.69 5.23
N ASN A 824 9.81 -14.81 5.08
CA ASN A 824 10.56 -14.16 3.99
C ASN A 824 10.30 -14.80 2.61
N ARG A 825 9.63 -15.95 2.54
CA ARG A 825 9.42 -16.74 1.32
C ARG A 825 7.94 -17.04 1.05
N LEU A 826 7.05 -16.45 1.84
CA LEU A 826 5.60 -16.56 1.73
C LEU A 826 4.98 -15.17 1.56
N PRO A 827 5.24 -14.47 0.43
CA PRO A 827 4.73 -13.11 0.20
C PRO A 827 3.20 -13.03 0.17
N GLY A 828 2.51 -14.14 -0.10
CA GLY A 828 1.04 -14.23 -0.10
C GLY A 828 0.40 -14.59 1.24
N LEU A 829 1.19 -14.78 2.31
CA LEU A 829 0.67 -15.14 3.62
C LEU A 829 -0.10 -13.97 4.24
N LYS A 830 -1.36 -14.22 4.61
CA LYS A 830 -2.25 -13.21 5.20
C LYS A 830 -2.65 -13.54 6.63
N ASP A 831 -2.79 -14.83 6.95
CA ASP A 831 -3.26 -15.28 8.25
C ASP A 831 -2.22 -16.21 8.88
N LEU A 832 -1.75 -15.86 10.09
CA LEU A 832 -0.70 -16.60 10.79
C LEU A 832 -1.14 -16.93 12.22
N VAL A 833 -1.12 -18.21 12.56
CA VAL A 833 -1.50 -18.71 13.90
C VAL A 833 -0.25 -19.23 14.60
N LEU A 834 0.10 -18.62 15.74
CA LEU A 834 1.27 -18.91 16.56
C LEU A 834 0.88 -19.15 18.03
N SER A 835 -0.35 -19.57 18.28
CA SER A 835 -0.85 -19.80 19.63
C SER A 835 0.03 -20.82 20.36
N GLY A 836 0.40 -20.57 21.61
CA GLY A 836 1.28 -21.47 22.38
C GLY A 836 2.74 -21.52 21.90
N CYS A 837 3.16 -20.70 20.93
CA CYS A 837 4.57 -20.59 20.55
C CYS A 837 5.34 -19.67 21.51
N ASN A 838 6.64 -19.92 21.66
CA ASN A 838 7.52 -19.08 22.48
C ASN A 838 7.92 -17.78 21.75
N TRP A 839 8.03 -16.67 22.51
CA TRP A 839 8.45 -15.36 22.02
C TRP A 839 9.74 -15.37 21.21
N ALA A 840 10.73 -16.18 21.57
CA ALA A 840 11.99 -16.29 20.83
C ALA A 840 11.73 -16.56 19.34
N SER A 841 10.71 -17.37 19.03
CA SER A 841 10.29 -17.65 17.66
C SER A 841 9.39 -16.56 17.10
N VAL A 842 8.40 -16.10 17.86
CA VAL A 842 7.46 -15.02 17.45
C VAL A 842 8.21 -13.72 17.09
N SER A 843 9.31 -13.42 17.76
CA SER A 843 10.18 -12.25 17.48
C SER A 843 10.76 -12.23 16.06
N ALA A 844 10.63 -13.32 15.28
CA ALA A 844 10.91 -13.31 13.84
C ALA A 844 10.00 -12.31 13.09
N LEU A 845 8.78 -12.07 13.60
CA LEU A 845 7.82 -11.13 13.00
C LEU A 845 8.22 -9.66 13.14
N SER A 846 9.15 -9.33 14.06
CA SER A 846 9.72 -7.98 14.19
C SER A 846 10.65 -7.62 13.02
N SER A 847 10.92 -8.56 12.11
CA SER A 847 11.71 -8.33 10.90
C SER A 847 10.96 -7.46 9.88
N PRO A 848 11.63 -6.53 9.18
CA PRO A 848 11.03 -5.74 8.10
C PRO A 848 10.61 -6.58 6.89
N SER A 849 11.02 -7.86 6.84
CA SER A 849 10.62 -8.82 5.80
C SER A 849 9.35 -9.61 6.16
N CYS A 850 8.68 -9.27 7.27
CA CYS A 850 7.40 -9.86 7.65
C CYS A 850 6.32 -9.48 6.61
N PRO A 851 5.50 -10.44 6.13
CA PRO A 851 4.41 -10.13 5.21
C PRO A 851 3.35 -9.26 5.88
N LEU A 852 2.57 -8.53 5.08
CA LEU A 852 1.48 -7.69 5.56
C LEU A 852 0.29 -8.54 6.01
N LEU A 853 0.37 -9.05 7.23
CA LEU A 853 -0.66 -9.89 7.83
C LEU A 853 -1.97 -9.13 8.02
N ARG A 854 -3.06 -9.86 7.80
CA ARG A 854 -4.44 -9.46 8.10
C ARG A 854 -4.91 -10.06 9.43
N SER A 855 -4.40 -11.24 9.77
CA SER A 855 -4.85 -12.03 10.92
C SER A 855 -3.63 -12.60 11.64
N LEU A 856 -3.52 -12.34 12.94
CA LEU A 856 -2.44 -12.85 13.77
C LEU A 856 -2.98 -13.35 15.11
N ASP A 857 -2.73 -14.62 15.39
CA ASP A 857 -3.10 -15.26 16.66
C ASP A 857 -1.84 -15.57 17.48
N LEU A 858 -1.73 -14.92 18.64
CA LEU A 858 -0.68 -15.09 19.64
C LEU A 858 -1.24 -15.65 20.96
N SER A 859 -2.43 -16.26 20.94
CA SER A 859 -3.09 -16.76 22.14
C SER A 859 -2.20 -17.72 22.91
N TRP A 860 -2.06 -17.52 24.21
CA TRP A 860 -1.25 -18.35 25.10
C TRP A 860 0.22 -18.47 24.66
N ALA A 861 0.73 -17.53 23.86
CA ALA A 861 2.13 -17.52 23.46
C ALA A 861 3.03 -17.25 24.67
N ASP A 862 4.01 -18.14 24.87
CA ASP A 862 4.90 -18.10 26.02
C ASP A 862 5.89 -16.92 25.92
N GLY A 863 5.99 -16.14 27.00
CA GLY A 863 6.88 -14.98 27.08
C GLY A 863 6.41 -13.72 26.31
N VAL A 864 5.16 -13.67 25.83
CA VAL A 864 4.61 -12.49 25.14
C VAL A 864 3.86 -11.59 26.13
N LYS A 865 4.44 -10.43 26.43
CA LYS A 865 3.87 -9.38 27.29
C LYS A 865 3.89 -8.02 26.59
N ASP A 866 3.47 -6.95 27.27
CA ASP A 866 3.42 -5.59 26.70
C ASP A 866 4.75 -5.13 26.05
N ALA A 867 5.90 -5.45 26.65
CA ALA A 867 7.21 -5.07 26.11
C ALA A 867 7.51 -5.77 24.77
N GLN A 868 7.14 -7.04 24.64
CA GLN A 868 7.34 -7.84 23.43
C GLN A 868 6.36 -7.42 22.33
N ILE A 869 5.10 -7.13 22.67
CA ILE A 869 4.16 -6.54 21.71
C ILE A 869 4.65 -5.17 21.23
N ARG A 870 5.25 -4.35 22.11
CA ARG A 870 5.90 -3.09 21.71
C ARG A 870 7.08 -3.33 20.76
N GLU A 871 7.94 -4.30 21.03
CA GLU A 871 9.05 -4.67 20.14
C GLU A 871 8.54 -5.15 18.77
N LEU A 872 7.45 -5.91 18.74
CA LEU A 872 6.81 -6.38 17.51
C LEU A 872 6.24 -5.22 16.67
N LEU A 873 5.61 -4.25 17.32
CA LEU A 873 4.92 -3.15 16.64
C LEU A 873 5.83 -1.97 16.33
N ASN A 874 6.88 -1.76 17.14
CA ASN A 874 7.82 -0.65 17.02
C ASN A 874 9.28 -1.09 17.30
N PRO A 875 9.87 -1.92 16.42
CA PRO A 875 11.24 -2.39 16.59
C PRO A 875 12.25 -1.22 16.51
N PRO A 876 13.35 -1.25 17.30
CA PRO A 876 14.33 -0.18 17.32
C PRO A 876 14.96 0.04 15.93
N GLY A 877 14.96 1.29 15.46
CA GLY A 877 15.41 1.67 14.11
C GLY A 877 14.32 1.73 13.03
N SER A 878 13.05 1.59 13.39
CA SER A 878 11.89 1.75 12.51
C SER A 878 11.31 3.18 12.58
N ASP A 879 10.93 3.76 11.44
CA ASP A 879 10.35 5.11 11.30
C ASP A 879 8.90 5.23 11.83
N ASN A 880 8.60 4.63 12.99
CA ASN A 880 7.25 4.58 13.61
C ASN A 880 6.13 3.95 12.73
N ARG A 881 6.46 3.32 11.59
CA ARG A 881 5.50 2.62 10.70
C ARG A 881 5.46 1.12 11.03
N SER A 882 4.39 0.67 11.67
CA SER A 882 4.21 -0.75 12.01
C SER A 882 3.88 -1.60 10.76
N GLN A 883 4.45 -2.81 10.69
CA GLN A 883 4.10 -3.79 9.66
C GLN A 883 2.68 -4.36 9.84
N MET A 884 2.06 -4.14 11.01
CA MET A 884 0.73 -4.65 11.37
C MET A 884 -0.42 -3.70 11.00
N LYS A 885 -0.18 -2.72 10.10
CA LYS A 885 -1.19 -1.73 9.69
C LYS A 885 -2.44 -2.33 8.99
N ASN A 886 -2.29 -3.52 8.41
CA ASN A 886 -3.37 -4.23 7.71
C ASN A 886 -4.12 -5.21 8.63
N MET A 887 -3.83 -5.22 9.93
CA MET A 887 -4.43 -6.15 10.88
C MET A 887 -5.94 -5.89 10.99
N GLN A 888 -6.73 -6.94 10.78
CA GLN A 888 -8.18 -6.97 10.92
C GLN A 888 -8.61 -7.86 12.09
N CYS A 889 -7.84 -8.91 12.38
CA CYS A 889 -8.12 -9.84 13.47
C CYS A 889 -6.86 -10.09 14.31
N LEU A 890 -6.95 -9.85 15.61
CA LEU A 890 -5.85 -10.05 16.55
C LEU A 890 -6.33 -10.87 17.76
N TRP A 891 -5.66 -11.98 18.04
CA TRP A 891 -5.92 -12.80 19.22
C TRP A 891 -4.72 -12.74 20.17
N LEU A 892 -4.99 -12.32 21.40
CA LEU A 892 -4.03 -12.16 22.48
C LEU A 892 -4.50 -12.90 23.75
N CYS A 893 -5.37 -13.90 23.60
CA CYS A 893 -5.99 -14.61 24.72
C CYS A 893 -4.94 -15.18 25.68
N GLY A 894 -5.15 -15.03 26.99
CA GLY A 894 -4.27 -15.58 28.02
C GLY A 894 -2.89 -14.93 28.12
N LEU A 895 -2.67 -13.77 27.48
CA LEU A 895 -1.42 -13.01 27.61
C LEU A 895 -1.49 -12.00 28.76
N GLU A 896 -0.33 -11.67 29.34
CA GLU A 896 -0.19 -10.60 30.33
C GLU A 896 -0.10 -9.22 29.63
N VAL A 897 -1.15 -8.85 28.90
CA VAL A 897 -1.26 -7.56 28.21
C VAL A 897 -2.11 -6.59 29.02
N THR A 898 -1.72 -5.31 29.02
CA THR A 898 -2.40 -4.24 29.76
C THR A 898 -2.79 -3.08 28.83
N GLU A 899 -3.28 -1.98 29.41
CA GLU A 899 -3.57 -0.71 28.73
C GLU A 899 -2.43 -0.24 27.80
N ALA A 900 -1.18 -0.57 28.12
CA ALA A 900 -0.02 -0.26 27.29
C ALA A 900 -0.12 -0.90 25.89
N THR A 901 -0.51 -2.17 25.81
CA THR A 901 -0.73 -2.86 24.53
C THR A 901 -1.92 -2.27 23.77
N LEU A 902 -3.01 -1.93 24.46
CA LEU A 902 -4.18 -1.34 23.79
C LEU A 902 -3.87 0.03 23.17
N ARG A 903 -3.05 0.86 23.81
CA ARG A 903 -2.57 2.12 23.20
C ARG A 903 -1.79 1.89 21.91
N LEU A 904 -0.99 0.82 21.87
CA LEU A 904 -0.24 0.44 20.66
C LEU A 904 -1.18 -0.09 19.57
N ILE A 905 -2.19 -0.89 19.93
CA ILE A 905 -3.21 -1.39 18.99
C ILE A 905 -3.93 -0.21 18.33
N ILE A 906 -4.44 0.74 19.13
CA ILE A 906 -5.13 1.94 18.63
C ILE A 906 -4.23 2.72 17.66
N ARG A 907 -2.94 2.85 17.98
CA ARG A 907 -1.98 3.59 17.15
C ARG A 907 -1.61 2.89 15.85
N HIS A 908 -1.45 1.57 15.87
CA HIS A 908 -0.80 0.82 14.78
C HIS A 908 -1.74 -0.07 13.96
N MET A 909 -2.99 -0.30 14.41
CA MET A 909 -3.94 -1.19 13.76
C MET A 909 -5.28 -0.51 13.49
N PRO A 910 -5.34 0.49 12.58
CA PRO A 910 -6.55 1.27 12.35
C PRO A 910 -7.68 0.49 11.66
N LEU A 911 -7.39 -0.68 11.08
CA LEU A 911 -8.36 -1.52 10.38
C LEU A 911 -8.89 -2.68 11.24
N LEU A 912 -8.59 -2.69 12.55
CA LEU A 912 -8.92 -3.81 13.42
C LEU A 912 -10.43 -3.94 13.60
N THR A 913 -10.97 -5.10 13.23
CA THR A 913 -12.40 -5.43 13.33
C THR A 913 -12.72 -6.49 14.39
N ARG A 914 -11.75 -7.36 14.71
CA ARG A 914 -11.88 -8.42 15.71
C ARG A 914 -10.70 -8.37 16.66
N LEU A 915 -10.99 -8.26 17.96
CA LEU A 915 -9.99 -8.24 19.01
C LEU A 915 -10.37 -9.25 20.10
N GLU A 916 -9.47 -10.18 20.38
CA GLU A 916 -9.72 -11.27 21.32
C GLU A 916 -8.71 -11.18 22.47
N LEU A 917 -9.23 -10.86 23.66
CA LEU A 917 -8.47 -10.52 24.87
C LEU A 917 -8.92 -11.40 26.06
N SER A 918 -9.54 -12.55 25.80
CA SER A 918 -10.00 -13.42 26.89
C SER A 918 -8.86 -13.80 27.82
N HIS A 919 -9.15 -13.91 29.13
CA HIS A 919 -8.18 -14.22 30.18
C HIS A 919 -6.99 -13.25 30.28
N CYS A 920 -7.12 -12.01 29.79
CA CYS A 920 -6.10 -10.97 29.96
C CYS A 920 -6.38 -10.08 31.18
N PRO A 921 -5.37 -9.47 31.82
CA PRO A 921 -5.55 -8.61 32.99
C PRO A 921 -6.05 -7.19 32.65
N ILE A 922 -7.08 -7.09 31.79
CA ILE A 922 -7.66 -5.85 31.26
C ILE A 922 -8.62 -5.20 32.27
N THR A 923 -8.51 -3.89 32.42
CA THR A 923 -9.31 -3.04 33.31
C THR A 923 -10.40 -2.28 32.55
N ASP A 924 -11.37 -1.71 33.27
CA ASP A 924 -12.38 -0.82 32.66
C ASP A 924 -11.74 0.41 31.97
N GLY A 925 -10.63 0.91 32.53
CA GLY A 925 -9.84 2.01 31.96
C GLY A 925 -9.28 1.68 30.57
N ALA A 926 -8.85 0.44 30.36
CA ALA A 926 -8.41 -0.05 29.05
C ALA A 926 -9.52 0.01 27.99
N LEU A 927 -10.76 -0.32 28.36
CA LEU A 927 -11.89 -0.27 27.44
C LEU A 927 -12.32 1.17 27.14
N ASN A 928 -12.17 2.09 28.09
CA ASN A 928 -12.35 3.52 27.83
C ASN A 928 -11.36 4.04 26.78
N LEU A 929 -10.12 3.55 26.75
CA LEU A 929 -9.14 3.89 25.70
C LEU A 929 -9.60 3.41 24.33
N LEU A 930 -10.07 2.16 24.21
CA LEU A 930 -10.56 1.62 22.94
C LEU A 930 -11.75 2.41 22.38
N SER A 931 -12.62 2.92 23.25
CA SER A 931 -13.85 3.59 22.86
C SER A 931 -13.79 5.13 22.94
N ALA A 932 -12.64 5.69 23.30
CA ALA A 932 -12.40 7.13 23.38
C ALA A 932 -12.61 7.82 22.02
N VAL A 933 -12.97 9.11 22.06
CA VAL A 933 -13.07 9.95 20.85
C VAL A 933 -11.69 10.06 20.21
N GLY A 934 -11.58 9.83 18.91
CA GLY A 934 -10.30 9.78 18.19
C GLY A 934 -9.59 8.42 18.23
N SER A 935 -10.11 7.43 18.96
CA SER A 935 -9.62 6.05 18.87
C SER A 935 -9.99 5.42 17.54
N SER A 936 -9.01 4.85 16.83
CA SER A 936 -9.20 4.16 15.56
C SER A 936 -10.14 2.96 15.68
N THR A 937 -10.16 2.28 16.83
CA THR A 937 -10.98 1.09 17.08
C THR A 937 -12.46 1.39 17.32
N ARG A 938 -12.82 2.66 17.58
CA ARG A 938 -14.17 3.05 18.00
C ARG A 938 -15.25 2.70 16.98
N ASN A 939 -14.94 2.90 15.69
CA ASN A 939 -15.89 2.71 14.58
C ASN A 939 -15.55 1.48 13.72
N THR A 940 -14.57 0.67 14.13
CA THR A 940 -14.11 -0.48 13.33
C THR A 940 -14.32 -1.82 14.05
N LEU A 941 -14.24 -1.85 15.39
CA LEU A 941 -14.42 -3.08 16.14
C LEU A 941 -15.87 -3.59 16.03
N THR A 942 -16.00 -4.79 15.49
CA THR A 942 -17.25 -5.53 15.34
C THR A 942 -17.32 -6.73 16.28
N HIS A 943 -16.17 -7.29 16.65
CA HIS A 943 -16.07 -8.45 17.53
C HIS A 943 -15.06 -8.17 18.64
N LEU A 944 -15.51 -8.27 19.88
CA LEU A 944 -14.67 -8.09 21.06
C LEU A 944 -14.90 -9.23 22.04
N ASN A 945 -13.86 -10.02 22.30
CA ASN A 945 -13.91 -11.09 23.30
C ASN A 945 -13.11 -10.70 24.54
N LEU A 946 -13.79 -10.65 25.68
CA LEU A 946 -13.25 -10.30 26.98
C LEU A 946 -13.52 -11.42 28.01
N ALA A 947 -13.88 -12.63 27.56
CA ALA A 947 -14.23 -13.71 28.45
C ALA A 947 -13.11 -14.01 29.47
N GLY A 948 -13.47 -14.23 30.73
CA GLY A 948 -12.53 -14.56 31.80
C GLY A 948 -11.64 -13.39 32.26
N CYS A 949 -11.86 -12.16 31.78
CA CYS A 949 -11.18 -10.97 32.29
C CYS A 949 -11.69 -10.60 33.68
N SER A 950 -10.98 -11.02 34.73
CA SER A 950 -11.42 -10.89 36.12
C SER A 950 -11.43 -9.47 36.69
N ARG A 951 -10.76 -8.52 36.03
CA ARG A 951 -10.63 -7.12 36.48
C ARG A 951 -11.67 -6.18 35.87
N LEU A 952 -12.59 -6.69 35.06
CA LEU A 952 -13.68 -5.91 34.48
C LEU A 952 -14.86 -5.83 35.44
N THR A 953 -15.47 -4.64 35.52
CA THR A 953 -16.69 -4.38 36.27
C THR A 953 -17.82 -3.89 35.37
N ASP A 954 -19.04 -3.77 35.92
CA ASP A 954 -20.20 -3.19 35.20
C ASP A 954 -19.91 -1.83 34.53
N ARG A 955 -18.95 -1.05 35.07
CA ARG A 955 -18.54 0.25 34.48
C ARG A 955 -17.99 0.10 33.07
N CYS A 956 -17.45 -1.07 32.69
CA CYS A 956 -16.88 -1.32 31.37
C CYS A 956 -17.92 -1.14 30.24
N LEU A 957 -19.18 -1.52 30.49
CA LEU A 957 -20.27 -1.47 29.51
C LEU A 957 -20.63 -0.05 29.09
N VAL A 958 -20.48 0.93 30.01
CA VAL A 958 -20.67 2.36 29.73
C VAL A 958 -19.71 2.84 28.64
N TYR A 959 -18.47 2.35 28.66
CA TYR A 959 -17.48 2.68 27.64
C TYR A 959 -17.74 1.94 26.33
N LEU A 960 -18.09 0.65 26.39
CA LEU A 960 -18.36 -0.17 25.22
C LEU A 960 -19.57 0.30 24.42
N ARG A 961 -20.52 1.01 25.05
CA ARG A 961 -21.68 1.62 24.37
C ARG A 961 -21.27 2.58 23.24
N ARG A 962 -20.07 3.15 23.32
CA ARG A 962 -19.53 4.07 22.31
C ARG A 962 -19.01 3.37 21.05
N LEU A 963 -18.92 2.04 21.05
CA LEU A 963 -18.51 1.23 19.89
C LEU A 963 -19.72 0.95 19.00
N SER A 964 -19.94 1.78 17.99
CA SER A 964 -21.17 1.77 17.17
C SER A 964 -21.31 0.56 16.25
N CYS A 965 -20.21 -0.15 15.98
CA CYS A 965 -20.16 -1.26 15.03
C CYS A 965 -20.11 -2.63 15.72
N LEU A 966 -20.21 -2.68 17.05
CA LEU A 966 -20.06 -3.91 17.82
C LEU A 966 -21.25 -4.86 17.55
N SER A 967 -20.95 -6.02 16.97
CA SER A 967 -21.91 -7.08 16.67
C SER A 967 -21.81 -8.26 17.62
N VAL A 968 -20.61 -8.52 18.16
CA VAL A 968 -20.36 -9.62 19.10
C VAL A 968 -19.51 -9.11 20.25
N LEU A 969 -20.01 -9.32 21.48
CA LEU A 969 -19.30 -9.01 22.72
C LEU A 969 -19.40 -10.22 23.65
N ASP A 970 -18.26 -10.83 23.95
CA ASP A 970 -18.18 -11.97 24.88
C ASP A 970 -17.64 -11.50 26.23
N LEU A 971 -18.45 -11.63 27.28
CA LEU A 971 -18.11 -11.31 28.67
C LEU A 971 -18.21 -12.54 29.59
N GLY A 972 -18.24 -13.75 29.03
CA GLY A 972 -18.35 -14.99 29.79
C GLY A 972 -17.26 -15.15 30.83
N GLY A 973 -17.61 -15.60 32.03
CA GLY A 973 -16.64 -15.74 33.12
C GLY A 973 -16.09 -14.43 33.72
N CYS A 974 -16.52 -13.25 33.26
CA CYS A 974 -16.21 -11.98 33.93
C CYS A 974 -17.04 -11.86 35.21
N LYS A 975 -16.43 -12.16 36.37
CA LYS A 975 -17.13 -12.17 37.67
C LYS A 975 -17.63 -10.80 38.11
N GLY A 976 -16.90 -9.73 37.77
CA GLY A 976 -17.26 -8.35 38.14
C GLY A 976 -18.32 -7.70 37.24
N VAL A 977 -18.72 -8.37 36.15
CA VAL A 977 -19.79 -7.89 35.26
C VAL A 977 -21.07 -8.67 35.55
N SER A 978 -22.13 -8.03 36.02
CA SER A 978 -23.41 -8.65 36.33
C SER A 978 -24.23 -8.93 35.06
N ARG A 979 -25.11 -9.95 35.12
CA ARG A 979 -26.07 -10.23 34.03
C ARG A 979 -27.04 -9.05 33.86
N GLN A 980 -27.48 -8.45 34.96
CA GLN A 980 -28.35 -7.27 34.96
C GLN A 980 -27.75 -6.09 34.20
N ALA A 981 -26.44 -5.83 34.35
CA ALA A 981 -25.77 -4.78 33.61
C ALA A 981 -25.69 -5.07 32.10
N CYS A 982 -25.51 -6.35 31.71
CA CYS A 982 -25.57 -6.76 30.30
C CYS A 982 -26.97 -6.55 29.70
N GLU A 983 -28.03 -6.85 30.45
CA GLU A 983 -29.42 -6.62 30.04
C GLU A 983 -29.72 -5.12 29.91
N SER A 984 -29.24 -4.28 30.85
CA SER A 984 -29.35 -2.82 30.76
C SER A 984 -28.57 -2.25 29.56
N PHE A 985 -27.38 -2.79 29.30
CA PHE A 985 -26.59 -2.40 28.14
C PHE A 985 -27.31 -2.71 26.83
N ILE A 986 -27.94 -3.88 26.72
CA ILE A 986 -28.73 -4.26 25.54
C ILE A 986 -29.96 -3.36 25.39
N SER A 987 -30.70 -3.10 26.47
CA SER A 987 -31.93 -2.28 26.39
C SER A 987 -31.62 -0.86 25.89
N GLU A 988 -30.49 -0.28 26.29
CA GLU A 988 -30.01 1.02 25.82
C GLU A 988 -29.53 1.04 24.36
N LEU A 989 -29.07 -0.11 23.84
CA LEU A 989 -28.63 -0.26 22.44
C LEU A 989 -29.78 -0.64 21.49
N SER A 990 -30.87 -1.20 22.03
CA SER A 990 -31.96 -1.82 21.26
C SER A 990 -32.92 -0.83 20.59
N VAL A 991 -32.60 0.47 20.56
CA VAL A 991 -33.43 1.50 19.93
C VAL A 991 -33.50 1.33 18.41
N ASN A 992 -32.51 0.69 17.77
CA ASN A 992 -32.45 0.50 16.30
C ASN A 992 -31.98 -0.91 15.84
N VAL A 993 -31.58 -1.80 16.75
CA VAL A 993 -30.90 -3.07 16.43
C VAL A 993 -31.20 -4.12 17.49
N LEU A 994 -31.48 -5.38 17.11
CA LEU A 994 -31.79 -6.45 18.06
C LEU A 994 -30.52 -7.20 18.51
N TYR A 995 -30.39 -7.43 19.82
CA TYR A 995 -29.32 -8.23 20.42
C TYR A 995 -29.88 -9.41 21.23
N CYS A 996 -29.17 -10.53 21.19
CA CYS A 996 -29.37 -11.71 22.03
C CYS A 996 -28.35 -11.70 23.17
N LEU A 997 -28.77 -12.08 24.36
CA LEU A 997 -27.90 -12.38 25.50
C LEU A 997 -27.98 -13.87 25.79
N SER A 998 -26.85 -14.58 25.74
CA SER A 998 -26.76 -15.96 26.23
C SER A 998 -26.62 -15.99 27.76
N ASP A 999 -26.84 -17.17 28.36
CA ASP A 999 -26.65 -17.38 29.80
C ASP A 999 -25.22 -17.12 30.28
N ASP A 1000 -24.24 -17.26 29.38
CA ASP A 1000 -22.82 -17.02 29.63
C ASP A 1000 -22.39 -15.57 29.34
N LYS A 1001 -23.31 -14.60 29.34
CA LYS A 1001 -23.00 -13.17 29.06
C LYS A 1001 -22.38 -12.94 27.67
N LEU A 1002 -22.72 -13.77 26.69
CA LEU A 1002 -22.41 -13.52 25.29
C LEU A 1002 -23.50 -12.66 24.67
N ILE A 1003 -23.13 -11.49 24.15
CA ILE A 1003 -24.02 -10.55 23.49
C ILE A 1003 -23.79 -10.62 21.99
N GLN A 1004 -24.84 -10.92 21.23
CA GLN A 1004 -24.78 -11.06 19.77
C GLN A 1004 -25.91 -10.30 19.09
N ARG A 1005 -25.56 -9.50 18.09
CA ARG A 1005 -26.52 -8.84 17.21
C ARG A 1005 -27.24 -9.86 16.32
N ILE A 1006 -28.57 -9.80 16.27
CA ILE A 1006 -29.43 -10.77 15.54
C ILE A 1006 -29.84 -10.27 14.15
N SER A 1007 -29.64 -8.98 13.84
CA SER A 1007 -30.07 -8.33 12.58
C SER A 1007 -28.94 -7.73 11.77
#